data_AF-A0A9N9KXU6-F1
#
_entry.id   AF-A0A9N9KXU6-F1
#
_cell.length_a   1.000
_cell.length_b   1.000
_cell.length_c   1.000
_cell.angle_alpha   90.00
_cell.angle_beta   90.00
_cell.angle_gamma   90.00
#
_symmetry.space_group_name_H-M   'P 1'
#
loop_
_entity.id
_entity.type
_entity.pdbx_description
1 polymer ?
#
loop_
_entity_poly.entity_id
_entity_poly.type
_entity_poly.pdbx_seq_one_letter_code
_entity_poly.pdbx_strand_id
1 'polypeptide(L)'
;MALQLSDATLSDVDQIASLHLASFDSNPLLHVQFPTPESLASLHSVLIQDMKQTIESKVLLKKKILVVKDTKNQIISFAKWDLPGVQEESHFKPEWHQDVQQEYLTRYYNLAEAAKQRVIGNTPCYRLTFVGTHPNSRGQGAATLLTEWGLSKAKEENVPVYLESTLPASAFYRKFGFVGQDGLALPLSKTKSNRSKTYYEEICMLRTWEADSDDGLHYWDSSLNISSLHLDYEAGIKPQQVIEAVYERIDAYQMVQSSVWLYLRPLGDAMRSANELLTRWPDPDKRPPLWGVPFSVKDSIDVAEIPTTNGCPILAKTPEYSAPVFQRCIDAGGIFIGKTNMEQLATGMTGCRSPFGTLHSTFSKSHIVGGSSSGSAVSVGQQLVGFSLGSDTAGSIRIPALFNGIVGFKPTKGTVSACGVCPASKHQDCVSFLASTVEDSGTIWKACRGFDKNDHFAKRIQQSTGKESINDFTSFRFGIPPDAALEQCSDHYKRKFAEVVEVLKSTDNGTFSALDWTPFAKANDLLYSSSFVLERLTIFPGDEWFEENKHHLHPVTKQVFVGALARKSTAVDVFRDLHKQAEYVRAVEDILTLQADDTTNEQVLTVMVVPTAPFHPTIEEVNKAPLAINGKLGAFAHFANVLDLVGIALPCGTYEVPSDEEGERSVTLPFGVTILAGSGCDQALLRLAMSLEETLGDLHDD
;
A
#
# COMPACT_ATOMS: atom_id res chain seq x y z
N MET A 1 -13.60 41.16 -18.13
CA MET A 1 -13.06 41.44 -19.48
C MET A 1 -13.45 40.28 -20.37
N ALA A 2 -14.06 40.52 -21.55
CA ALA A 2 -14.65 39.43 -22.32
C ALA A 2 -13.58 38.74 -23.19
N LEU A 3 -13.23 37.51 -22.82
CA LEU A 3 -12.53 36.58 -23.69
C LEU A 3 -13.45 36.16 -24.84
N GLN A 4 -12.90 35.99 -26.05
CA GLN A 4 -13.68 35.60 -27.23
C GLN A 4 -13.29 34.21 -27.72
N LEU A 5 -14.26 33.28 -27.75
CA LEU A 5 -14.12 31.94 -28.31
C LEU A 5 -14.50 31.94 -29.81
N SER A 6 -13.66 31.37 -30.66
CA SER A 6 -13.93 31.24 -32.11
C SER A 6 -13.27 30.00 -32.72
N ASP A 7 -13.71 29.60 -33.92
CA ASP A 7 -13.03 28.60 -34.73
C ASP A 7 -11.68 29.14 -35.22
N ALA A 8 -10.64 28.29 -35.23
CA ALA A 8 -9.34 28.64 -35.79
C ALA A 8 -9.42 28.82 -37.31
N THR A 9 -8.67 29.80 -37.82
CA THR A 9 -8.51 30.11 -39.24
C THR A 9 -7.08 29.82 -39.71
N LEU A 10 -6.85 29.80 -41.03
CA LEU A 10 -5.50 29.59 -41.59
C LEU A 10 -4.49 30.65 -41.13
N SER A 11 -4.94 31.88 -40.84
CA SER A 11 -4.08 32.94 -40.30
C SER A 11 -3.67 32.72 -38.84
N ASP A 12 -4.37 31.86 -38.10
CA ASP A 12 -4.10 31.61 -36.68
C ASP A 12 -3.02 30.52 -36.48
N VAL A 13 -2.75 29.70 -37.50
CA VAL A 13 -1.97 28.44 -37.40
C VAL A 13 -0.56 28.63 -36.81
N ASP A 14 0.18 29.63 -37.28
CA ASP A 14 1.55 29.90 -36.79
C ASP A 14 1.55 30.33 -35.32
N GLN A 15 0.57 31.16 -34.94
CA GLN A 15 0.40 31.63 -33.58
C GLN A 15 0.00 30.47 -32.65
N ILE A 16 -0.85 29.55 -33.12
CA ILE A 16 -1.23 28.33 -32.39
C ILE A 16 -0.03 27.40 -32.24
N ALA A 17 0.78 27.18 -33.28
CA ALA A 17 1.96 26.31 -33.19
C ALA A 17 2.98 26.86 -32.17
N SER A 18 3.21 28.17 -32.20
CA SER A 18 4.07 28.87 -31.24
C SER A 18 3.50 28.80 -29.82
N LEU A 19 2.18 28.95 -29.67
CA LEU A 19 1.50 28.82 -28.38
C LEU A 19 1.53 27.38 -27.85
N HIS A 20 1.38 26.39 -28.73
CA HIS A 20 1.55 24.99 -28.40
C HIS A 20 2.94 24.87 -27.79
N LEU A 21 4.02 25.24 -28.52
CA LEU A 21 5.41 25.24 -28.03
C LEU A 21 5.61 25.96 -26.69
N ALA A 22 5.02 27.14 -26.51
CA ALA A 22 5.12 27.88 -25.25
C ALA A 22 4.44 27.18 -24.06
N SER A 23 3.51 26.25 -24.31
CA SER A 23 2.90 25.41 -23.29
C SER A 23 3.70 24.13 -22.97
N PHE A 24 4.83 23.86 -23.67
CA PHE A 24 5.66 22.65 -23.53
C PHE A 24 6.61 22.66 -22.34
N ASP A 25 7.08 23.82 -21.86
CA ASP A 25 8.28 23.88 -21.00
C ASP A 25 8.22 22.99 -19.75
N SER A 26 7.02 22.66 -19.26
CA SER A 26 6.80 21.81 -18.09
C SER A 26 6.54 20.32 -18.37
N ASN A 27 6.49 19.86 -19.62
CA ASN A 27 6.18 18.45 -19.95
C ASN A 27 7.45 17.62 -20.19
N PRO A 28 7.82 16.69 -19.27
CA PRO A 28 9.06 15.92 -19.38
C PRO A 28 9.07 14.92 -20.55
N LEU A 29 7.91 14.42 -21.00
CA LEU A 29 7.86 13.53 -22.16
C LEU A 29 8.28 14.28 -23.44
N LEU A 30 7.83 15.52 -23.60
CA LEU A 30 8.12 16.31 -24.79
C LEU A 30 9.62 16.66 -24.87
N HIS A 31 10.27 16.93 -23.73
CA HIS A 31 11.74 17.11 -23.68
C HIS A 31 12.52 15.85 -24.08
N VAL A 32 11.98 14.66 -23.81
CA VAL A 32 12.57 13.40 -24.26
C VAL A 32 12.30 13.15 -25.74
N GLN A 33 11.10 13.47 -26.24
CA GLN A 33 10.75 13.32 -27.65
C GLN A 33 11.50 14.30 -28.56
N PHE A 34 11.75 15.52 -28.09
CA PHE A 34 12.36 16.63 -28.84
C PHE A 34 13.56 17.22 -28.08
N PRO A 35 14.70 16.51 -28.02
CA PRO A 35 15.82 16.86 -27.15
C PRO A 35 16.69 18.04 -27.64
N THR A 36 16.58 18.44 -28.91
CA THR A 36 17.39 19.51 -29.53
C THR A 36 16.53 20.67 -30.04
N PRO A 37 17.05 21.92 -30.11
CA PRO A 37 16.35 23.04 -30.71
C PRO A 37 15.85 22.76 -32.14
N GLU A 38 16.63 22.00 -32.92
CA GLU A 38 16.29 21.58 -34.28
C GLU A 38 15.11 20.60 -34.29
N SER A 39 15.09 19.65 -33.37
CA SER A 39 13.94 18.74 -33.19
C SER A 39 12.66 19.48 -32.79
N LEU A 40 12.78 20.50 -31.94
CA LEU A 40 11.65 21.34 -31.51
C LEU A 40 11.15 22.24 -32.65
N ALA A 41 12.05 22.79 -33.46
CA ALA A 41 11.70 23.55 -34.66
C ALA A 41 11.00 22.68 -35.72
N SER A 42 11.42 21.41 -35.84
CA SER A 42 10.72 20.42 -36.67
C SER A 42 9.30 20.17 -36.17
N LEU A 43 9.09 20.08 -34.85
CA LEU A 43 7.75 19.98 -34.27
C LEU A 43 6.87 21.18 -34.60
N HIS A 44 7.40 22.40 -34.51
CA HIS A 44 6.65 23.61 -34.91
C HIS A 44 6.14 23.51 -36.36
N SER A 45 7.04 23.11 -37.27
CA SER A 45 6.72 22.96 -38.70
C SER A 45 5.65 21.88 -38.92
N VAL A 46 5.76 20.74 -38.23
CA VAL A 46 4.78 19.65 -38.29
C VAL A 46 3.42 20.08 -37.75
N LEU A 47 3.39 20.81 -36.62
CA LEU A 47 2.15 21.34 -36.05
C LEU A 47 1.44 22.31 -37.00
N ILE A 48 2.18 23.16 -37.71
CA ILE A 48 1.61 24.06 -38.72
C ILE A 48 0.95 23.26 -39.85
N GLN A 49 1.63 22.24 -40.36
CA GLN A 49 1.12 21.41 -41.47
C GLN A 49 -0.14 20.63 -41.06
N ASP A 50 -0.10 19.96 -39.89
CA ASP A 50 -1.23 19.23 -39.31
C ASP A 50 -2.48 20.12 -39.15
N MET A 51 -2.29 21.34 -38.63
CA MET A 51 -3.40 22.27 -38.42
C MET A 51 -3.95 22.85 -39.72
N LYS A 52 -3.10 23.18 -40.71
CA LYS A 52 -3.57 23.60 -42.04
C LYS A 52 -4.47 22.55 -42.66
N GLN A 53 -4.00 21.31 -42.69
CA GLN A 53 -4.77 20.19 -43.23
C GLN A 53 -6.07 19.97 -42.45
N THR A 54 -6.04 20.10 -41.12
CA THR A 54 -7.23 19.98 -40.27
C THR A 54 -8.27 21.07 -40.57
N ILE A 55 -7.85 22.32 -40.77
CA ILE A 55 -8.75 23.44 -41.05
C ILE A 55 -9.33 23.33 -42.47
N GLU A 56 -8.51 22.95 -43.46
CA GLU A 56 -8.93 22.78 -44.85
C GLU A 56 -9.85 21.57 -45.05
N SER A 57 -9.59 20.48 -44.32
CA SER A 57 -10.32 19.20 -44.45
C SER A 57 -11.35 18.99 -43.32
N LYS A 58 -11.81 20.07 -42.67
CA LYS A 58 -12.63 20.06 -41.44
C LYS A 58 -13.81 19.09 -41.46
N VAL A 59 -14.46 18.93 -42.62
CA VAL A 59 -15.62 18.05 -42.80
C VAL A 59 -15.22 16.56 -42.87
N LEU A 60 -14.10 16.25 -43.51
CA LEU A 60 -13.62 14.87 -43.72
C LEU A 60 -12.95 14.30 -42.47
N LEU A 61 -12.15 15.12 -41.77
CA LEU A 61 -11.36 14.68 -40.63
C LEU A 61 -12.15 14.64 -39.31
N LYS A 62 -13.36 15.19 -39.27
CA LYS A 62 -14.17 15.34 -38.03
C LYS A 62 -13.36 15.87 -36.84
N LYS A 63 -12.56 16.88 -37.10
CA LYS A 63 -11.73 17.57 -36.11
C LYS A 63 -12.11 19.03 -36.02
N LYS A 64 -11.99 19.61 -34.84
CA LYS A 64 -12.29 21.02 -34.59
C LYS A 64 -11.17 21.66 -33.77
N ILE A 65 -10.69 22.80 -34.23
CA ILE A 65 -9.69 23.61 -33.53
C ILE A 65 -10.36 24.91 -33.11
N LEU A 66 -10.30 25.21 -31.82
CA LEU A 66 -10.88 26.41 -31.22
C LEU A 66 -9.78 27.28 -30.64
N VAL A 67 -9.97 28.59 -30.69
CA VAL A 67 -9.06 29.58 -30.12
C VAL A 67 -9.83 30.54 -29.20
N VAL A 68 -9.15 30.94 -28.14
CA VAL A 68 -9.60 32.04 -27.26
C VAL A 68 -8.68 33.23 -27.45
N LYS A 69 -9.28 34.36 -27.81
CA LYS A 69 -8.59 35.63 -28.00
C LYS A 69 -8.85 36.57 -26.82
N ASP A 70 -7.82 37.32 -26.44
CA ASP A 70 -7.93 38.38 -25.44
C ASP A 70 -8.53 39.67 -26.02
N THR A 71 -8.62 40.73 -25.22
CA THR A 71 -9.17 42.04 -25.65
C THR A 71 -8.31 42.75 -26.70
N LYS A 72 -7.06 42.31 -26.90
CA LYS A 72 -6.16 42.79 -27.96
C LYS A 72 -6.20 41.92 -29.21
N ASN A 73 -7.17 40.99 -29.28
CA ASN A 73 -7.33 40.03 -30.37
C ASN A 73 -6.13 39.07 -30.53
N GLN A 74 -5.34 38.88 -29.46
CA GLN A 74 -4.23 37.92 -29.43
C GLN A 74 -4.73 36.55 -28.98
N ILE A 75 -4.31 35.46 -29.65
CA ILE A 75 -4.63 34.11 -29.20
C ILE A 75 -3.86 33.81 -27.92
N ILE A 76 -4.59 33.56 -26.84
CA ILE A 76 -4.03 33.23 -25.53
C ILE A 76 -4.25 31.76 -25.14
N SER A 77 -5.17 31.06 -25.81
CA SER A 77 -5.42 29.65 -25.60
C SER A 77 -6.02 29.00 -26.84
N PHE A 78 -5.83 27.69 -27.01
CA PHE A 78 -6.49 26.91 -28.05
C PHE A 78 -6.78 25.49 -27.56
N ALA A 79 -7.74 24.81 -28.22
CA ALA A 79 -8.03 23.41 -28.00
C ALA A 79 -8.22 22.65 -29.32
N LYS A 80 -7.84 21.37 -29.32
CA LYS A 80 -8.10 20.43 -30.40
C LYS A 80 -9.15 19.40 -29.93
N TRP A 81 -10.19 19.22 -30.73
CA TRP A 81 -11.29 18.30 -30.48
C TRP A 81 -11.44 17.32 -31.64
N ASP A 82 -11.54 16.04 -31.31
CA ASP A 82 -12.11 15.02 -32.18
C ASP A 82 -13.64 14.99 -31.96
N LEU A 83 -14.41 15.02 -33.05
CA LEU A 83 -15.87 15.01 -33.02
C LEU A 83 -16.41 13.56 -33.14
N PRO A 84 -17.64 13.28 -32.67
CA PRO A 84 -18.23 11.94 -32.72
C PRO A 84 -18.30 11.29 -34.12
N GLY A 85 -17.98 10.00 -34.16
CA GLY A 85 -18.13 9.09 -35.31
C GLY A 85 -16.82 8.66 -35.97
N VAL A 86 -16.91 7.89 -37.05
CA VAL A 86 -15.72 7.35 -37.74
C VAL A 86 -14.93 8.48 -38.38
N GLN A 87 -13.64 8.58 -38.03
CA GLN A 87 -12.68 9.47 -38.68
C GLN A 87 -12.02 8.74 -39.85
N GLU A 88 -11.92 9.39 -41.02
CA GLU A 88 -11.01 8.91 -42.06
C GLU A 88 -9.57 9.06 -41.59
N GLU A 89 -8.72 8.05 -41.83
CA GLU A 89 -7.30 8.13 -41.49
C GLU A 89 -6.66 9.31 -42.23
N SER A 90 -6.13 10.27 -41.47
CA SER A 90 -5.30 11.32 -42.03
C SER A 90 -4.07 10.70 -42.70
N HIS A 91 -3.91 10.89 -44.01
CA HIS A 91 -2.71 10.49 -44.74
C HIS A 91 -1.49 11.41 -44.45
N PHE A 92 -1.59 12.31 -43.47
CA PHE A 92 -0.48 13.15 -43.06
C PHE A 92 0.65 12.31 -42.46
N LYS A 93 1.77 12.24 -43.19
CA LYS A 93 2.99 11.62 -42.69
C LYS A 93 3.98 12.74 -42.34
N PRO A 94 4.20 13.05 -41.05
CA PRO A 94 5.14 14.07 -40.66
C PRO A 94 6.58 13.67 -41.01
N GLU A 95 7.34 14.61 -41.56
CA GLU A 95 8.79 14.48 -41.70
C GLU A 95 9.47 15.04 -40.46
N TRP A 96 10.06 14.14 -39.66
CA TRP A 96 10.74 14.50 -38.42
C TRP A 96 12.24 14.73 -38.62
N HIS A 97 12.80 15.71 -37.91
CA HIS A 97 14.26 15.85 -37.78
C HIS A 97 14.88 14.57 -37.18
N GLN A 98 16.13 14.27 -37.55
CA GLN A 98 16.83 13.05 -37.12
C GLN A 98 16.97 12.90 -35.59
N ASP A 99 17.00 14.03 -34.87
CA ASP A 99 17.16 14.05 -33.41
C ASP A 99 15.85 13.75 -32.66
N VAL A 100 14.70 13.74 -33.35
CA VAL A 100 13.41 13.38 -32.75
C VAL A 100 13.44 11.93 -32.31
N GLN A 101 13.10 11.68 -31.04
CA GLN A 101 13.03 10.33 -30.50
C GLN A 101 11.70 9.66 -30.90
N GLN A 102 11.61 9.22 -32.15
CA GLN A 102 10.38 8.66 -32.74
C GLN A 102 9.85 7.42 -32.01
N GLU A 103 10.71 6.67 -31.32
CA GLU A 103 10.31 5.56 -30.47
C GLU A 103 9.34 6.02 -29.37
N TYR A 104 9.65 7.13 -28.68
CA TYR A 104 8.78 7.67 -27.62
C TYR A 104 7.47 8.25 -28.18
N LEU A 105 7.48 8.82 -29.40
CA LEU A 105 6.27 9.26 -30.08
C LEU A 105 5.35 8.07 -30.39
N THR A 106 5.90 7.02 -31.00
CA THR A 106 5.18 5.81 -31.38
C THR A 106 4.63 5.10 -30.14
N ARG A 107 5.45 4.97 -29.09
CA ARG A 107 5.06 4.31 -27.85
C ARG A 107 3.96 5.07 -27.11
N TYR A 108 4.07 6.41 -27.03
CA TYR A 108 3.00 7.22 -26.46
C TYR A 108 1.69 7.06 -27.24
N TYR A 109 1.73 7.19 -28.57
CA TYR A 109 0.55 7.03 -29.43
C TYR A 109 -0.15 5.68 -29.21
N ASN A 110 0.61 4.58 -29.21
CA ASN A 110 0.07 3.24 -29.00
C ASN A 110 -0.56 3.09 -27.61
N LEU A 111 0.05 3.67 -26.58
CA LEU A 111 -0.50 3.65 -25.22
C LEU A 111 -1.80 4.46 -25.11
N ALA A 112 -1.84 5.65 -25.70
CA ALA A 112 -3.01 6.53 -25.68
C ALA A 112 -4.20 5.89 -26.42
N GLU A 113 -3.99 5.36 -27.64
CA GLU A 113 -5.07 4.67 -28.37
C GLU A 113 -5.51 3.38 -27.66
N ALA A 114 -4.60 2.61 -27.07
CA ALA A 114 -4.98 1.44 -26.29
C ALA A 114 -5.81 1.82 -25.04
N ALA A 115 -5.45 2.90 -24.34
CA ALA A 115 -6.20 3.38 -23.18
C ALA A 115 -7.58 3.90 -23.57
N LYS A 116 -7.68 4.68 -24.65
CA LYS A 116 -8.96 5.08 -25.24
C LYS A 116 -9.83 3.88 -25.59
N GLN A 117 -9.26 2.87 -26.26
CA GLN A 117 -10.00 1.66 -26.63
C GLN A 117 -10.54 0.92 -25.40
N ARG A 118 -9.80 0.89 -24.29
CA ARG A 118 -10.28 0.29 -23.03
C ARG A 118 -11.38 1.11 -22.36
N VAL A 119 -11.32 2.44 -22.40
CA VAL A 119 -12.28 3.32 -21.71
C VAL A 119 -13.58 3.49 -22.50
N ILE A 120 -13.50 3.80 -23.79
CA ILE A 120 -14.68 4.14 -24.63
C ILE A 120 -14.95 3.14 -25.76
N GLY A 121 -13.98 2.28 -26.09
CA GLY A 121 -14.07 1.37 -27.23
C GLY A 121 -14.41 2.11 -28.52
N ASN A 122 -15.46 1.65 -29.21
CA ASN A 122 -15.95 2.25 -30.45
C ASN A 122 -17.10 3.25 -30.22
N THR A 123 -17.39 3.60 -28.96
CA THR A 123 -18.49 4.51 -28.62
C THR A 123 -18.21 5.90 -29.20
N PRO A 124 -19.11 6.49 -30.00
CA PRO A 124 -18.94 7.86 -30.46
C PRO A 124 -18.83 8.83 -29.27
N CYS A 125 -17.77 9.64 -29.24
CA CYS A 125 -17.54 10.61 -28.18
C CYS A 125 -16.92 11.89 -28.75
N TYR A 126 -16.99 12.98 -27.98
CA TYR A 126 -16.05 14.08 -28.16
C TYR A 126 -14.74 13.71 -27.44
N ARG A 127 -13.59 13.86 -28.10
CA ARG A 127 -12.29 13.71 -27.44
C ARG A 127 -11.52 15.02 -27.45
N LEU A 128 -11.16 15.49 -26.27
CA LEU A 128 -10.29 16.65 -26.09
C LEU A 128 -8.84 16.16 -26.18
N THR A 129 -8.21 16.37 -27.34
CA THR A 129 -6.86 15.87 -27.60
C THR A 129 -5.76 16.81 -27.14
N PHE A 130 -6.07 18.10 -27.01
CA PHE A 130 -5.10 19.08 -26.51
C PHE A 130 -5.78 20.35 -26.01
N VAL A 131 -5.25 20.94 -24.94
CA VAL A 131 -5.51 22.32 -24.52
C VAL A 131 -4.19 23.01 -24.20
N GLY A 132 -3.91 24.09 -24.93
CA GLY A 132 -2.76 24.95 -24.67
C GLY A 132 -3.22 26.31 -24.19
N THR A 133 -2.68 26.79 -23.08
CA THR A 133 -2.88 28.17 -22.59
C THR A 133 -1.52 28.82 -22.41
N HIS A 134 -1.40 30.05 -22.89
CA HIS A 134 -0.18 30.84 -22.77
C HIS A 134 0.19 30.97 -21.29
N PRO A 135 1.48 30.80 -20.89
CA PRO A 135 1.88 30.84 -19.48
C PRO A 135 1.40 32.10 -18.74
N ASN A 136 1.50 33.27 -19.38
CA ASN A 136 1.06 34.56 -18.82
C ASN A 136 -0.48 34.74 -18.75
N SER A 137 -1.25 33.81 -19.32
CA SER A 137 -2.71 33.87 -19.39
C SER A 137 -3.39 32.73 -18.62
N ARG A 138 -2.61 31.92 -17.88
CA ARG A 138 -3.15 30.88 -16.99
C ARG A 138 -4.02 31.52 -15.89
N GLY A 139 -5.09 30.82 -15.50
CA GLY A 139 -6.04 31.31 -14.48
C GLY A 139 -7.03 32.37 -14.95
N GLN A 140 -7.01 32.78 -16.22
CA GLN A 140 -7.92 33.80 -16.75
C GLN A 140 -9.24 33.23 -17.33
N GLY A 141 -9.47 31.91 -17.22
CA GLY A 141 -10.69 31.26 -17.71
C GLY A 141 -10.69 30.84 -19.19
N ALA A 142 -9.58 31.01 -19.92
CA ALA A 142 -9.53 30.65 -21.34
C ALA A 142 -9.70 29.14 -21.59
N ALA A 143 -9.04 28.28 -20.81
CA ALA A 143 -9.21 26.83 -20.87
C ALA A 143 -10.63 26.38 -20.48
N THR A 144 -11.26 27.09 -19.53
CA THR A 144 -12.66 26.88 -19.12
C THR A 144 -13.60 27.01 -20.32
N LEU A 145 -13.51 28.13 -21.06
CA LEU A 145 -14.36 28.36 -22.24
C LEU A 145 -14.19 27.29 -23.33
N LEU A 146 -12.94 26.84 -23.56
CA LEU A 146 -12.64 25.78 -24.52
C LEU A 146 -13.24 24.43 -24.11
N THR A 147 -13.22 24.13 -22.81
CA THR A 147 -13.73 22.88 -22.24
C THR A 147 -15.26 22.88 -22.20
N GLU A 148 -15.88 23.99 -21.76
CA GLU A 148 -17.34 24.18 -21.71
C GLU A 148 -17.98 24.06 -23.09
N TRP A 149 -17.31 24.53 -24.15
CA TRP A 149 -17.80 24.36 -25.51
C TRP A 149 -18.03 22.88 -25.86
N GLY A 150 -17.04 22.02 -25.59
CA GLY A 150 -17.13 20.60 -25.91
C GLY A 150 -18.16 19.87 -25.05
N LEU A 151 -18.21 20.20 -23.76
CA LEU A 151 -19.20 19.66 -22.82
C LEU A 151 -20.64 20.05 -23.21
N SER A 152 -20.86 21.31 -23.59
CA SER A 152 -22.17 21.79 -24.03
C SER A 152 -22.64 21.02 -25.28
N LYS A 153 -21.76 20.85 -26.28
CA LYS A 153 -22.09 20.08 -27.48
C LYS A 153 -22.33 18.60 -27.22
N ALA A 154 -21.48 17.99 -26.42
CA ALA A 154 -21.62 16.60 -26.05
C ALA A 154 -22.91 16.34 -25.25
N LYS A 155 -23.34 17.29 -24.41
CA LYS A 155 -24.62 17.23 -23.68
C LYS A 155 -25.82 17.42 -24.61
N GLU A 156 -25.78 18.37 -25.54
CA GLU A 156 -26.82 18.57 -26.57
C GLU A 156 -27.04 17.29 -27.39
N GLU A 157 -25.97 16.57 -27.72
CA GLU A 157 -25.99 15.34 -28.52
C GLU A 157 -26.12 14.05 -27.69
N ASN A 158 -26.13 14.14 -26.36
CA ASN A 158 -26.13 13.02 -25.42
C ASN A 158 -25.03 11.97 -25.68
N VAL A 159 -23.80 12.44 -25.94
CA VAL A 159 -22.61 11.61 -26.17
C VAL A 159 -21.53 11.91 -25.12
N PRO A 160 -20.70 10.94 -24.72
CA PRO A 160 -19.68 11.17 -23.70
C PRO A 160 -18.55 12.10 -24.17
N VAL A 161 -17.78 12.61 -23.20
CA VAL A 161 -16.53 13.32 -23.44
C VAL A 161 -15.36 12.56 -22.83
N TYR A 162 -14.32 12.33 -23.62
CA TYR A 162 -13.11 11.61 -23.24
C TYR A 162 -11.87 12.53 -23.35
N LEU A 163 -10.89 12.36 -22.46
CA LEU A 163 -9.60 13.02 -22.54
C LEU A 163 -8.49 12.27 -21.82
N GLU A 164 -7.26 12.52 -22.23
CA GLU A 164 -6.04 12.19 -21.49
C GLU A 164 -5.52 13.44 -20.77
N SER A 165 -5.36 13.35 -19.46
CA SER A 165 -4.92 14.47 -18.62
C SER A 165 -3.62 14.14 -17.91
N THR A 166 -2.67 15.06 -17.96
CA THR A 166 -1.53 15.02 -17.03
C THR A 166 -2.03 15.06 -15.58
N LEU A 167 -1.32 14.40 -14.66
CA LEU A 167 -1.71 14.40 -13.24
C LEU A 167 -2.01 15.80 -12.68
N PRO A 168 -1.18 16.85 -12.90
CA PRO A 168 -1.45 18.19 -12.38
C PRO A 168 -2.69 18.88 -12.99
N ALA A 169 -3.06 18.51 -14.23
CA ALA A 169 -4.21 19.09 -14.91
C ALA A 169 -5.53 18.36 -14.59
N SER A 170 -5.47 17.13 -14.07
CA SER A 170 -6.66 16.31 -13.80
C SER A 170 -7.68 17.03 -12.90
N ALA A 171 -7.21 17.70 -11.83
CA ALA A 171 -8.05 18.47 -10.90
C ALA A 171 -8.86 19.59 -11.58
N PHE A 172 -8.38 20.15 -12.70
CA PHE A 172 -9.15 21.12 -13.49
C PHE A 172 -10.35 20.45 -14.16
N TYR A 173 -10.15 19.27 -14.78
CA TYR A 173 -11.22 18.56 -15.48
C TYR A 173 -12.25 17.95 -14.53
N ARG A 174 -11.86 17.55 -13.31
CA ARG A 174 -12.81 17.06 -12.30
C ARG A 174 -13.87 18.08 -11.90
N LYS A 175 -13.57 19.39 -11.97
CA LYS A 175 -14.55 20.47 -11.74
C LYS A 175 -15.66 20.49 -12.79
N PHE A 176 -15.41 19.91 -13.95
CA PHE A 176 -16.43 19.66 -14.99
C PHE A 176 -17.04 18.26 -14.89
N GLY A 177 -16.76 17.56 -13.79
CA GLY A 177 -17.29 16.26 -13.45
C GLY A 177 -16.77 15.09 -14.30
N PHE A 178 -15.56 15.23 -14.83
CA PHE A 178 -14.82 14.10 -15.38
C PHE A 178 -14.36 13.16 -14.26
N VAL A 179 -14.43 11.85 -14.51
CA VAL A 179 -13.97 10.80 -13.60
C VAL A 179 -12.84 10.02 -14.27
N GLY A 180 -11.75 9.74 -13.54
CA GLY A 180 -10.67 8.89 -14.03
C GLY A 180 -11.16 7.45 -14.25
N GLN A 181 -10.80 6.84 -15.36
CA GLN A 181 -11.23 5.47 -15.73
C GLN A 181 -10.05 4.54 -15.98
N ASP A 182 -8.93 5.09 -16.41
CA ASP A 182 -7.71 4.38 -16.79
C ASP A 182 -6.55 5.39 -16.75
N GLY A 183 -5.36 4.99 -17.17
CA GLY A 183 -4.30 5.88 -17.58
C GLY A 183 -3.23 5.16 -18.37
N LEU A 184 -2.18 5.91 -18.66
CA LEU A 184 -0.99 5.45 -19.35
C LEU A 184 0.24 5.89 -18.58
N ALA A 185 1.22 4.99 -18.52
CA ALA A 185 2.50 5.23 -17.90
C ALA A 185 3.62 4.85 -18.87
N LEU A 186 4.57 5.75 -19.07
CA LEU A 186 5.67 5.60 -20.02
C LEU A 186 7.00 5.78 -19.29
N PRO A 187 7.84 4.74 -19.15
CA PRO A 187 9.14 4.90 -18.52
C PRO A 187 10.01 5.88 -19.33
N LEU A 188 10.60 6.84 -18.64
CA LEU A 188 11.54 7.80 -19.24
C LEU A 188 12.98 7.36 -18.92
N SER A 189 13.87 7.38 -19.92
CA SER A 189 15.29 7.15 -19.69
C SER A 189 15.86 8.20 -18.73
N LYS A 190 16.59 7.77 -17.68
CA LYS A 190 17.20 8.66 -16.68
C LYS A 190 18.11 9.71 -17.34
N THR A 191 17.69 10.96 -17.39
CA THR A 191 18.60 12.09 -17.60
C THR A 191 19.37 12.35 -16.30
N LYS A 192 20.63 12.79 -16.39
CA LYS A 192 21.55 12.94 -15.25
C LYS A 192 21.08 13.86 -14.12
N SER A 193 19.95 14.58 -14.27
CA SER A 193 19.54 15.66 -13.37
C SER A 193 18.25 15.43 -12.57
N ASN A 194 17.45 14.38 -12.82
CA ASN A 194 16.16 14.25 -12.11
C ASN A 194 16.00 12.90 -11.40
N ARG A 195 16.01 12.95 -10.06
CA ARG A 195 15.96 11.78 -9.16
C ARG A 195 14.54 11.33 -8.80
N SER A 196 13.47 12.01 -9.23
CA SER A 196 12.14 11.78 -8.61
C SER A 196 11.10 11.03 -9.45
N LYS A 197 11.12 11.06 -10.79
CA LYS A 197 10.11 10.33 -11.60
C LYS A 197 10.75 9.51 -12.71
N THR A 198 10.51 8.20 -12.66
CA THR A 198 11.01 7.24 -13.66
C THR A 198 9.99 7.00 -14.79
N TYR A 199 8.79 7.57 -14.65
CA TYR A 199 7.66 7.45 -15.57
C TYR A 199 7.05 8.82 -15.88
N TYR A 200 6.54 8.95 -17.10
CA TYR A 200 5.54 9.93 -17.49
C TYR A 200 4.16 9.31 -17.35
N GLU A 201 3.20 10.03 -16.76
CA GLU A 201 1.87 9.49 -16.46
C GLU A 201 0.76 10.47 -16.87
N GLU A 202 -0.29 9.91 -17.47
CA GLU A 202 -1.55 10.58 -17.74
C GLU A 202 -2.72 9.71 -17.26
N ILE A 203 -3.80 10.36 -16.82
CA ILE A 203 -5.07 9.72 -16.46
C ILE A 203 -6.03 9.93 -17.63
N CYS A 204 -6.65 8.84 -18.05
CA CYS A 204 -7.76 8.87 -18.99
C CYS A 204 -9.04 9.14 -18.23
N MET A 205 -9.73 10.24 -18.57
CA MET A 205 -10.92 10.70 -17.88
C MET A 205 -12.14 10.69 -18.80
N LEU A 206 -13.29 10.37 -18.23
CA LEU A 206 -14.57 10.28 -18.93
C LEU A 206 -15.63 11.14 -18.23
N ARG A 207 -16.40 11.89 -19.03
CA ARG A 207 -17.64 12.55 -18.60
C ARG A 207 -18.81 11.91 -19.34
N THR A 208 -19.80 11.47 -18.57
CA THR A 208 -21.11 10.97 -19.06
C THR A 208 -22.24 11.80 -18.44
N TRP A 209 -23.46 11.66 -18.97
CA TRP A 209 -24.62 12.47 -18.57
C TRP A 209 -25.59 11.74 -17.63
N GLU A 210 -25.35 10.46 -17.37
CA GLU A 210 -26.17 9.65 -16.45
C GLU A 210 -26.07 10.13 -14.99
N ALA A 211 -25.05 10.94 -14.66
CA ALA A 211 -24.71 11.41 -13.32
C ALA A 211 -25.10 12.88 -13.02
N ASP A 212 -25.92 13.53 -13.87
CA ASP A 212 -26.32 14.93 -13.65
C ASP A 212 -27.32 15.12 -12.47
N SER A 213 -27.62 14.06 -11.69
CA SER A 213 -28.38 14.13 -10.43
C SER A 213 -27.52 14.08 -9.16
N ASP A 214 -26.20 13.92 -9.28
CA ASP A 214 -25.30 13.75 -8.13
C ASP A 214 -24.63 15.09 -7.77
N ASP A 215 -25.40 15.93 -7.09
CA ASP A 215 -24.95 17.20 -6.53
C ASP A 215 -23.93 16.94 -5.40
N GLY A 216 -22.63 16.93 -5.72
CA GLY A 216 -21.65 17.57 -4.81
C GLY A 216 -20.59 16.72 -4.10
N LEU A 217 -20.46 15.40 -4.31
CA LEU A 217 -19.33 14.64 -3.73
C LEU A 217 -18.10 14.66 -4.66
N HIS A 218 -17.50 15.85 -4.81
CA HIS A 218 -16.27 16.03 -5.57
C HIS A 218 -15.00 15.56 -4.84
N TYR A 219 -15.09 15.32 -3.53
CA TYR A 219 -13.97 14.93 -2.70
C TYR A 219 -14.44 13.89 -1.68
N TRP A 220 -13.76 12.75 -1.62
CA TRP A 220 -14.01 11.70 -0.63
C TRP A 220 -12.90 11.76 0.43
N ASP A 221 -13.27 11.87 1.70
CA ASP A 221 -12.34 12.00 2.83
C ASP A 221 -12.63 11.06 4.01
N SER A 222 -13.52 10.09 3.81
CA SER A 222 -13.94 9.12 4.83
C SER A 222 -12.84 8.11 5.20
N SER A 223 -13.19 7.19 6.11
CA SER A 223 -12.34 6.12 6.63
C SER A 223 -12.09 5.05 5.58
N LEU A 224 -10.88 4.46 5.60
CA LEU A 224 -10.52 3.29 4.78
C LEU A 224 -10.83 1.94 5.46
N ASN A 225 -11.50 1.95 6.61
CA ASN A 225 -12.00 0.72 7.23
C ASN A 225 -12.96 0.02 6.27
N ILE A 226 -12.93 -1.31 6.21
CA ILE A 226 -13.64 -2.07 5.17
C ILE A 226 -15.16 -1.84 5.27
N SER A 227 -15.71 -1.85 6.48
CA SER A 227 -17.14 -1.61 6.72
C SER A 227 -17.56 -0.19 6.33
N SER A 228 -16.78 0.83 6.67
CA SER A 228 -17.03 2.22 6.26
C SER A 228 -16.98 2.39 4.75
N LEU A 229 -16.00 1.81 4.08
CA LEU A 229 -15.88 1.85 2.62
C LEU A 229 -17.07 1.22 1.92
N HIS A 230 -17.54 0.06 2.40
CA HIS A 230 -18.71 -0.58 1.82
C HIS A 230 -19.98 0.27 1.98
N LEU A 231 -20.16 0.92 3.14
CA LEU A 231 -21.27 1.87 3.34
C LEU A 231 -21.19 3.07 2.38
N ASP A 232 -19.99 3.62 2.17
CA ASP A 232 -19.79 4.71 1.21
C ASP A 232 -20.12 4.26 -0.22
N TYR A 233 -19.74 3.03 -0.60
CA TYR A 233 -20.07 2.45 -1.90
C TYR A 233 -21.56 2.17 -2.08
N GLU A 234 -22.26 1.78 -1.01
CA GLU A 234 -23.73 1.65 -1.01
C GLU A 234 -24.41 3.03 -1.14
N ALA A 235 -23.81 4.07 -0.58
CA ALA A 235 -24.26 5.46 -0.71
C ALA A 235 -23.97 6.09 -2.09
N GLY A 236 -23.28 5.38 -2.99
CA GLY A 236 -23.04 5.80 -4.37
C GLY A 236 -21.61 6.26 -4.66
N ILE A 237 -20.71 6.29 -3.66
CA ILE A 237 -19.29 6.54 -3.90
C ILE A 237 -18.72 5.44 -4.80
N LYS A 238 -17.89 5.84 -5.76
CA LYS A 238 -17.22 4.91 -6.68
C LYS A 238 -15.82 4.58 -6.18
N PRO A 239 -15.32 3.35 -6.38
CA PRO A 239 -13.93 3.00 -6.07
C PRO A 239 -12.90 3.96 -6.69
N GLN A 240 -13.17 4.52 -7.87
CA GLN A 240 -12.31 5.53 -8.49
C GLN A 240 -12.14 6.80 -7.64
N GLN A 241 -13.19 7.27 -6.96
CA GLN A 241 -13.13 8.44 -6.07
C GLN A 241 -12.27 8.15 -4.82
N VAL A 242 -12.38 6.93 -4.28
CA VAL A 242 -11.53 6.48 -3.16
C VAL A 242 -10.07 6.39 -3.57
N ILE A 243 -9.77 5.80 -4.74
CA ILE A 243 -8.39 5.72 -5.27
C ILE A 243 -7.81 7.10 -5.51
N GLU A 244 -8.62 8.04 -6.00
CA GLU A 244 -8.19 9.42 -6.17
C GLU A 244 -7.73 10.06 -4.86
N ALA A 245 -8.58 10.01 -3.84
CA ALA A 245 -8.28 10.54 -2.52
C ALA A 245 -7.06 9.85 -1.88
N VAL A 246 -6.92 8.54 -2.08
CA VAL A 246 -5.75 7.77 -1.62
C VAL A 246 -4.46 8.30 -2.25
N TYR A 247 -4.43 8.53 -3.57
CA TYR A 247 -3.22 9.05 -4.21
C TYR A 247 -2.93 10.50 -3.82
N GLU A 248 -3.94 11.31 -3.55
CA GLU A 248 -3.75 12.66 -3.00
C GLU A 248 -3.15 12.63 -1.59
N ARG A 249 -3.62 11.70 -0.73
CA ARG A 249 -3.01 11.44 0.59
C ARG A 249 -1.56 10.97 0.45
N ILE A 250 -1.27 10.09 -0.50
CA ILE A 250 0.10 9.60 -0.78
C ILE A 250 1.02 10.74 -1.23
N ASP A 251 0.58 11.56 -2.18
CA ASP A 251 1.35 12.70 -2.69
C ASP A 251 1.65 13.71 -1.57
N ALA A 252 0.67 14.00 -0.71
CA ALA A 252 0.87 14.85 0.46
C ALA A 252 1.85 14.22 1.46
N TYR A 253 1.71 12.93 1.75
CA TYR A 253 2.53 12.23 2.74
C TYR A 253 3.97 11.97 2.27
N GLN A 254 4.22 11.95 0.96
CA GLN A 254 5.57 11.81 0.40
C GLN A 254 6.52 12.93 0.89
N MET A 255 5.97 14.10 1.23
CA MET A 255 6.71 15.22 1.81
C MET A 255 7.11 15.00 3.28
N VAL A 256 6.44 14.06 3.97
CA VAL A 256 6.73 13.66 5.35
C VAL A 256 7.73 12.52 5.36
N GLN A 257 7.42 11.40 4.69
CA GLN A 257 8.29 10.23 4.59
C GLN A 257 8.34 9.69 3.16
N SER A 258 9.34 10.13 2.39
CA SER A 258 9.48 9.73 0.97
C SER A 258 9.83 8.25 0.74
N SER A 259 10.31 7.54 1.76
CA SER A 259 10.79 6.15 1.68
C SER A 259 9.72 5.09 2.01
N VAL A 260 8.44 5.44 2.09
CA VAL A 260 7.36 4.48 2.43
C VAL A 260 7.20 3.43 1.32
N TRP A 261 7.25 3.86 0.07
CA TRP A 261 7.00 3.04 -1.11
C TRP A 261 8.31 2.70 -1.84
N LEU A 262 8.57 1.41 -2.04
CA LEU A 262 9.65 0.95 -2.95
C LEU A 262 9.13 0.80 -4.38
N TYR A 263 7.84 0.53 -4.52
CA TYR A 263 7.10 0.61 -5.76
C TYR A 263 5.74 1.21 -5.45
N LEU A 264 5.37 2.27 -6.16
CA LEU A 264 4.01 2.81 -6.17
C LEU A 264 3.41 2.52 -7.53
N ARG A 265 2.22 1.93 -7.57
CA ARG A 265 1.52 1.65 -8.82
C ARG A 265 1.16 2.98 -9.49
N PRO A 266 1.29 3.13 -10.82
CA PRO A 266 0.79 4.32 -11.51
C PRO A 266 -0.70 4.55 -11.24
N LEU A 267 -1.11 5.80 -11.02
CA LEU A 267 -2.51 6.12 -10.67
C LEU A 267 -3.48 5.64 -11.76
N GLY A 268 -3.08 5.74 -13.03
CA GLY A 268 -3.87 5.23 -14.15
C GLY A 268 -4.19 3.74 -14.05
N ASP A 269 -3.23 2.91 -13.62
CA ASP A 269 -3.43 1.46 -13.48
C ASP A 269 -4.27 1.11 -12.25
N ALA A 270 -4.17 1.90 -11.17
CA ALA A 270 -5.04 1.78 -10.01
C ALA A 270 -6.49 2.18 -10.35
N MET A 271 -6.68 3.26 -11.12
CA MET A 271 -7.98 3.70 -11.65
C MET A 271 -8.60 2.65 -12.57
N ARG A 272 -7.80 2.03 -13.45
CA ARG A 272 -8.26 0.91 -14.28
C ARG A 272 -8.75 -0.25 -13.42
N SER A 273 -7.97 -0.63 -12.41
CA SER A 273 -8.35 -1.71 -11.49
C SER A 273 -9.67 -1.39 -10.77
N ALA A 274 -9.83 -0.15 -10.30
CA ALA A 274 -11.06 0.33 -9.67
C ALA A 274 -12.27 0.26 -10.62
N ASN A 275 -12.09 0.64 -11.88
CA ASN A 275 -13.16 0.57 -12.88
C ASN A 275 -13.51 -0.88 -13.27
N GLU A 276 -12.51 -1.76 -13.38
CA GLU A 276 -12.71 -3.18 -13.68
C GLU A 276 -13.58 -3.87 -12.61
N LEU A 277 -13.53 -3.43 -11.35
CA LEU A 277 -14.39 -3.95 -10.27
C LEU A 277 -15.88 -3.76 -10.58
N LEU A 278 -16.27 -2.63 -11.18
CA LEU A 278 -17.66 -2.33 -11.56
C LEU A 278 -18.15 -3.26 -12.68
N THR A 279 -17.24 -3.73 -13.53
CA THR A 279 -17.55 -4.65 -14.63
C THR A 279 -17.52 -6.11 -14.17
N ARG A 280 -16.57 -6.48 -13.29
CA ARG A 280 -16.41 -7.84 -12.77
C ARG A 280 -17.51 -8.21 -11.76
N TRP A 281 -17.98 -7.24 -10.97
CA TRP A 281 -19.06 -7.41 -9.99
C TRP A 281 -20.12 -6.29 -10.12
N PRO A 282 -20.93 -6.32 -11.20
CA PRO A 282 -21.95 -5.30 -11.44
C PRO A 282 -23.13 -5.41 -10.46
N ASP A 283 -23.35 -6.61 -9.92
CA ASP A 283 -24.38 -6.92 -8.93
C ASP A 283 -23.84 -6.68 -7.51
N PRO A 284 -24.36 -5.68 -6.76
CA PRO A 284 -23.90 -5.38 -5.41
C PRO A 284 -23.95 -6.59 -4.46
N ASP A 285 -24.96 -7.45 -4.59
CA ASP A 285 -25.15 -8.63 -3.73
C ASP A 285 -24.09 -9.71 -3.95
N LYS A 286 -23.30 -9.60 -5.03
CA LYS A 286 -22.22 -10.55 -5.37
C LYS A 286 -20.82 -9.97 -5.15
N ARG A 287 -20.70 -8.76 -4.59
CA ARG A 287 -19.40 -8.14 -4.36
C ARG A 287 -18.61 -8.93 -3.31
N PRO A 288 -17.33 -9.22 -3.57
CA PRO A 288 -16.47 -9.94 -2.63
C PRO A 288 -16.09 -9.06 -1.42
N PRO A 289 -15.57 -9.64 -0.34
CA PRO A 289 -15.38 -8.94 0.94
C PRO A 289 -14.31 -7.83 0.94
N LEU A 290 -13.44 -7.75 -0.06
CA LEU A 290 -12.44 -6.68 -0.19
C LEU A 290 -12.73 -5.77 -1.40
N TRP A 291 -13.96 -5.78 -1.92
CA TRP A 291 -14.34 -5.04 -3.12
C TRP A 291 -14.07 -3.54 -2.95
N GLY A 292 -13.17 -3.00 -3.75
CA GLY A 292 -12.81 -1.57 -3.74
C GLY A 292 -11.76 -1.20 -2.70
N VAL A 293 -11.37 -2.12 -1.81
CA VAL A 293 -10.48 -1.81 -0.69
C VAL A 293 -9.03 -1.65 -1.20
N PRO A 294 -8.41 -0.46 -1.05
CA PRO A 294 -7.01 -0.25 -1.44
C PRO A 294 -6.06 -0.93 -0.45
N PHE A 295 -5.06 -1.65 -0.95
CA PHE A 295 -4.10 -2.36 -0.13
C PHE A 295 -2.66 -2.27 -0.62
N SER A 296 -1.72 -2.40 0.32
CA SER A 296 -0.29 -2.49 0.04
C SER A 296 0.26 -3.88 0.38
N VAL A 297 1.43 -4.20 -0.14
CA VAL A 297 2.16 -5.41 0.25
C VAL A 297 3.59 -5.07 0.64
N LYS A 298 4.12 -5.74 1.66
CA LYS A 298 5.54 -5.69 2.00
C LYS A 298 6.38 -6.14 0.81
N ASP A 299 7.52 -5.50 0.58
CA ASP A 299 8.40 -5.79 -0.57
C ASP A 299 9.07 -7.18 -0.56
N SER A 300 8.79 -8.01 0.45
CA SER A 300 9.14 -9.43 0.47
C SER A 300 8.09 -10.34 -0.20
N ILE A 301 6.96 -9.80 -0.66
CA ILE A 301 5.86 -10.54 -1.28
C ILE A 301 5.90 -10.32 -2.79
N ASP A 302 5.93 -11.42 -3.54
CA ASP A 302 6.01 -11.41 -5.00
C ASP A 302 4.70 -10.90 -5.63
N VAL A 303 4.86 -9.94 -6.55
CA VAL A 303 3.80 -9.46 -7.44
C VAL A 303 4.34 -9.55 -8.86
N ALA A 304 3.63 -10.24 -9.74
CA ALA A 304 4.07 -10.50 -11.11
C ALA A 304 4.54 -9.21 -11.79
N GLU A 305 5.68 -9.29 -12.48
CA GLU A 305 6.30 -8.20 -13.24
C GLU A 305 6.80 -7.00 -12.41
N ILE A 306 6.68 -7.03 -11.08
CA ILE A 306 7.11 -5.95 -10.17
C ILE A 306 8.31 -6.43 -9.33
N PRO A 307 9.48 -5.75 -9.37
CA PRO A 307 10.69 -6.24 -8.68
C PRO A 307 10.52 -6.41 -7.17
N THR A 308 10.64 -7.62 -6.64
CA THR A 308 10.74 -7.93 -5.20
C THR A 308 12.19 -7.74 -4.75
N THR A 309 12.48 -6.69 -3.96
CA THR A 309 13.86 -6.41 -3.52
C THR A 309 14.18 -6.98 -2.14
N ASN A 310 13.16 -7.26 -1.32
CA ASN A 310 13.32 -7.69 0.07
C ASN A 310 14.19 -6.73 0.92
N GLY A 311 14.15 -5.42 0.59
CA GLY A 311 15.04 -4.42 1.17
C GLY A 311 16.52 -4.61 0.81
N CYS A 312 16.84 -5.39 -0.23
CA CYS A 312 18.20 -5.78 -0.62
C CYS A 312 18.38 -5.69 -2.16
N PRO A 313 18.86 -4.55 -2.70
CA PRO A 313 18.95 -4.34 -4.15
C PRO A 313 19.71 -5.42 -4.94
N ILE A 314 20.76 -6.00 -4.36
CA ILE A 314 21.57 -7.04 -5.03
C ILE A 314 20.85 -8.40 -5.13
N LEU A 315 19.82 -8.62 -4.32
CA LEU A 315 18.97 -9.84 -4.35
C LEU A 315 17.62 -9.58 -5.02
N ALA A 316 17.44 -8.41 -5.66
CA ALA A 316 16.20 -8.08 -6.32
C ALA A 316 15.90 -9.04 -7.47
N LYS A 317 14.66 -9.51 -7.52
CA LYS A 317 14.14 -10.37 -8.59
C LYS A 317 12.82 -9.81 -9.10
N THR A 318 12.50 -10.03 -10.36
CA THR A 318 11.16 -9.73 -10.90
C THR A 318 10.44 -11.06 -11.10
N PRO A 319 9.43 -11.38 -10.27
CA PRO A 319 8.74 -12.66 -10.35
C PRO A 319 7.79 -12.70 -11.57
N GLU A 320 7.66 -13.88 -12.18
CA GLU A 320 6.70 -14.12 -13.27
C GLU A 320 5.27 -14.32 -12.75
N TYR A 321 5.13 -14.77 -11.51
CA TYR A 321 3.85 -15.07 -10.89
C TYR A 321 3.73 -14.34 -9.55
N SER A 322 2.54 -13.81 -9.26
CA SER A 322 2.23 -13.23 -7.96
C SER A 322 2.10 -14.30 -6.88
N ALA A 323 2.42 -13.94 -5.64
CA ALA A 323 2.18 -14.79 -4.48
C ALA A 323 0.69 -15.16 -4.37
N PRO A 324 0.32 -16.40 -3.98
CA PRO A 324 -1.08 -16.79 -3.85
C PRO A 324 -1.88 -15.90 -2.89
N VAL A 325 -1.26 -15.38 -1.84
CA VAL A 325 -1.92 -14.45 -0.91
C VAL A 325 -2.26 -13.11 -1.57
N PHE A 326 -1.39 -12.59 -2.44
CA PHE A 326 -1.68 -11.39 -3.23
C PHE A 326 -2.87 -11.66 -4.17
N GLN A 327 -2.84 -12.79 -4.88
CA GLN A 327 -3.90 -13.14 -5.82
C GLN A 327 -5.26 -13.31 -5.12
N ARG A 328 -5.28 -13.88 -3.91
CA ARG A 328 -6.49 -13.98 -3.08
C ARG A 328 -7.07 -12.61 -2.74
N CYS A 329 -6.25 -11.59 -2.47
CA CYS A 329 -6.74 -10.22 -2.28
C CYS A 329 -7.36 -9.64 -3.55
N ILE A 330 -6.72 -9.83 -4.71
CA ILE A 330 -7.24 -9.37 -6.01
C ILE A 330 -8.56 -10.07 -6.37
N ASP A 331 -8.65 -11.37 -6.13
CA ASP A 331 -9.86 -12.14 -6.37
C ASP A 331 -10.99 -11.79 -5.40
N ALA A 332 -10.63 -11.34 -4.20
CA ALA A 332 -11.56 -10.76 -3.23
C ALA A 332 -11.91 -9.29 -3.50
N GLY A 333 -11.45 -8.71 -4.63
CA GLY A 333 -11.82 -7.36 -5.09
C GLY A 333 -10.94 -6.22 -4.57
N GLY A 334 -9.83 -6.51 -3.90
CA GLY A 334 -8.90 -5.50 -3.40
C GLY A 334 -8.13 -4.81 -4.52
N ILE A 335 -7.79 -3.54 -4.31
CA ILE A 335 -7.04 -2.71 -5.27
C ILE A 335 -5.59 -2.54 -4.79
N PHE A 336 -4.64 -3.11 -5.53
CA PHE A 336 -3.22 -3.02 -5.19
C PHE A 336 -2.65 -1.63 -5.48
N ILE A 337 -2.08 -0.99 -4.44
CA ILE A 337 -1.49 0.36 -4.50
C ILE A 337 0.03 0.35 -4.64
N GLY A 338 0.74 -0.54 -3.95
CA GLY A 338 2.20 -0.52 -4.02
C GLY A 338 2.91 -1.49 -3.08
N LYS A 339 4.23 -1.61 -3.29
CA LYS A 339 5.12 -2.40 -2.43
C LYS A 339 5.83 -1.48 -1.43
N THR A 340 5.73 -1.81 -0.15
CA THR A 340 6.21 -0.97 0.96
C THR A 340 7.62 -1.31 1.38
N ASN A 341 8.32 -0.30 1.91
CA ASN A 341 9.64 -0.46 2.49
C ASN A 341 9.61 -1.35 3.74
N MET A 342 10.75 -1.95 4.04
CA MET A 342 10.92 -2.94 5.10
C MET A 342 12.36 -2.98 5.60
N GLU A 343 12.60 -3.58 6.76
CA GLU A 343 13.96 -3.92 7.14
C GLU A 343 14.52 -5.02 6.25
N GLN A 344 15.76 -4.83 5.81
CA GLN A 344 16.44 -5.70 4.86
C GLN A 344 16.37 -7.16 5.30
N LEU A 345 15.90 -8.02 4.38
CA LEU A 345 15.74 -9.46 4.54
C LEU A 345 14.86 -9.85 5.75
N ALA A 346 13.90 -8.98 6.09
CA ALA A 346 13.03 -9.11 7.26
C ALA A 346 13.81 -9.37 8.58
N THR A 347 15.05 -8.90 8.66
CA THR A 347 15.96 -9.18 9.78
C THR A 347 16.05 -7.99 10.72
N GLY A 348 15.00 -7.75 11.49
CA GLY A 348 14.93 -6.71 12.52
C GLY A 348 13.52 -6.47 13.03
N MET A 349 13.43 -5.67 14.10
CA MET A 349 12.18 -5.18 14.68
C MET A 349 12.18 -3.66 14.90
N THR A 350 13.12 -2.91 14.30
CA THR A 350 13.25 -1.47 14.53
C THR A 350 12.73 -0.62 13.37
N GLY A 351 12.74 -1.14 12.15
CA GLY A 351 12.47 -0.34 10.95
C GLY A 351 13.66 0.49 10.43
N CYS A 352 14.84 0.38 11.08
CA CYS A 352 16.00 1.23 10.79
C CYS A 352 17.03 0.58 9.83
N ARG A 353 16.80 -0.66 9.40
CA ARG A 353 17.76 -1.45 8.61
C ARG A 353 17.40 -1.51 7.13
N SER A 354 17.03 -0.39 6.52
CA SER A 354 16.69 -0.32 5.09
C SER A 354 17.68 0.56 4.32
N PRO A 355 18.26 0.07 3.21
CA PRO A 355 19.08 0.92 2.33
C PRO A 355 18.26 1.97 1.58
N PHE A 356 16.93 1.90 1.62
CA PHE A 356 16.02 2.84 0.97
C PHE A 356 15.61 4.02 1.86
N GLY A 357 16.10 4.06 3.10
CA GLY A 357 15.79 5.09 4.09
C GLY A 357 15.09 4.51 5.31
N THR A 358 15.41 5.08 6.48
CA THR A 358 14.77 4.77 7.75
C THR A 358 13.44 5.51 7.86
N LEU A 359 12.39 4.78 8.20
CA LEU A 359 11.08 5.32 8.52
C LEU A 359 10.95 5.56 10.04
N HIS A 360 10.08 6.48 10.42
CA HIS A 360 9.74 6.81 11.81
C HIS A 360 8.27 6.52 12.11
N SER A 361 7.94 6.45 13.41
CA SER A 361 6.56 6.26 13.88
C SER A 361 5.64 7.35 13.34
N THR A 362 4.37 6.99 13.09
CA THR A 362 3.33 7.95 12.75
C THR A 362 2.98 8.92 13.87
N PHE A 363 3.37 8.61 15.12
CA PHE A 363 3.17 9.44 16.30
C PHE A 363 4.36 10.34 16.62
N SER A 364 5.56 10.03 16.10
CA SER A 364 6.77 10.79 16.41
C SER A 364 7.88 10.57 15.38
N LYS A 365 8.49 11.67 14.93
CA LYS A 365 9.64 11.63 14.00
C LYS A 365 10.92 11.10 14.64
N SER A 366 11.06 11.24 15.95
CA SER A 366 12.23 10.77 16.71
C SER A 366 12.17 9.28 17.02
N HIS A 367 10.97 8.68 17.06
CA HIS A 367 10.78 7.30 17.47
C HIS A 367 10.76 6.33 16.29
N ILE A 368 11.21 5.12 16.56
CA ILE A 368 11.24 4.09 15.53
C ILE A 368 9.83 3.72 15.07
N VAL A 369 9.69 3.39 13.79
CA VAL A 369 8.45 2.85 13.21
C VAL A 369 8.18 1.41 13.62
N GLY A 370 9.21 0.67 14.05
CA GLY A 370 9.13 -0.78 14.28
C GLY A 370 9.33 -1.58 13.00
N GLY A 371 9.63 -2.87 13.15
CA GLY A 371 10.01 -3.68 12.00
C GLY A 371 9.64 -5.15 12.16
N SER A 372 9.82 -5.95 11.11
CA SER A 372 10.43 -5.57 9.83
C SER A 372 9.45 -4.99 8.80
N SER A 373 8.14 -5.00 9.04
CA SER A 373 7.10 -4.51 8.11
C SER A 373 6.84 -3.00 8.26
N SER A 374 7.91 -2.20 8.21
CA SER A 374 7.88 -0.77 8.55
C SER A 374 6.98 0.07 7.64
N GLY A 375 7.19 0.03 6.32
CA GLY A 375 6.37 0.79 5.38
C GLY A 375 4.93 0.30 5.30
N SER A 376 4.69 -0.98 5.58
CA SER A 376 3.34 -1.55 5.69
C SER A 376 2.56 -0.87 6.82
N ALA A 377 3.18 -0.70 7.99
CA ALA A 377 2.53 -0.05 9.13
C ALA A 377 2.29 1.44 8.89
N VAL A 378 3.24 2.17 8.29
CA VAL A 378 3.02 3.57 7.92
C VAL A 378 1.88 3.71 6.91
N SER A 379 1.81 2.82 5.91
CA SER A 379 0.77 2.89 4.87
C SER A 379 -0.65 2.75 5.44
N VAL A 380 -0.84 1.92 6.48
CA VAL A 380 -2.13 1.75 7.16
C VAL A 380 -2.34 2.86 8.21
N GLY A 381 -1.35 3.11 9.06
CA GLY A 381 -1.44 4.09 10.15
C GLY A 381 -1.58 5.54 9.70
N GLN A 382 -1.40 5.84 8.41
CA GLN A 382 -1.68 7.15 7.80
C GLN A 382 -2.83 7.12 6.80
N GLN A 383 -3.61 6.03 6.78
CA GLN A 383 -4.74 5.85 5.87
C GLN A 383 -4.38 6.09 4.39
N LEU A 384 -3.18 5.64 4.00
CA LEU A 384 -2.76 5.59 2.60
C LEU A 384 -3.29 4.32 1.92
N VAL A 385 -3.66 3.31 2.70
CA VAL A 385 -4.37 2.09 2.30
C VAL A 385 -5.26 1.62 3.45
N GLY A 386 -6.28 0.80 3.17
CA GLY A 386 -7.13 0.21 4.21
C GLY A 386 -6.45 -0.93 4.97
N PHE A 387 -5.57 -1.67 4.29
CA PHE A 387 -4.77 -2.71 4.94
C PHE A 387 -3.46 -2.99 4.19
N SER A 388 -2.56 -3.72 4.86
CA SER A 388 -1.30 -4.17 4.26
C SER A 388 -1.03 -5.65 4.54
N LEU A 389 -0.53 -6.35 3.53
CA LEU A 389 0.05 -7.68 3.69
C LEU A 389 1.52 -7.55 4.11
N GLY A 390 1.96 -8.32 5.10
CA GLY A 390 3.37 -8.44 5.42
C GLY A 390 3.73 -9.81 5.98
N SER A 391 4.82 -9.87 6.72
CA SER A 391 5.34 -11.12 7.28
C SER A 391 5.76 -10.95 8.73
N ASP A 392 5.47 -11.95 9.54
CA ASP A 392 5.86 -12.03 10.94
C ASP A 392 6.62 -13.33 11.21
N THR A 393 7.89 -13.19 11.56
CA THR A 393 8.72 -14.29 12.10
C THR A 393 8.95 -14.09 13.59
N ALA A 394 9.30 -12.86 13.98
CA ALA A 394 9.81 -12.50 15.30
C ALA A 394 8.90 -11.53 16.07
N GLY A 395 7.81 -11.05 15.45
CA GLY A 395 7.11 -9.82 15.85
C GLY A 395 6.98 -8.81 14.71
N SER A 396 7.32 -9.19 13.47
CA SER A 396 7.46 -8.25 12.36
C SER A 396 6.18 -7.61 11.83
N ILE A 397 5.01 -8.03 12.32
CA ILE A 397 3.74 -7.32 12.14
C ILE A 397 3.29 -6.69 13.46
N ARG A 398 3.43 -7.39 14.58
CA ARG A 398 2.97 -6.92 15.90
C ARG A 398 3.69 -5.67 16.40
N ILE A 399 5.02 -5.63 16.31
CA ILE A 399 5.84 -4.50 16.78
C ILE A 399 5.53 -3.21 15.98
N PRO A 400 5.56 -3.21 14.64
CA PRO A 400 5.21 -2.01 13.89
C PRO A 400 3.72 -1.66 13.99
N ALA A 401 2.82 -2.62 14.26
CA ALA A 401 1.42 -2.30 14.55
C ALA A 401 1.28 -1.42 15.81
N LEU A 402 1.91 -1.85 16.92
CA LEU A 402 1.98 -1.09 18.18
C LEU A 402 2.47 0.33 17.95
N PHE A 403 3.67 0.49 17.37
CA PHE A 403 4.32 1.81 17.27
C PHE A 403 3.66 2.77 16.29
N ASN A 404 2.64 2.32 15.54
CA ASN A 404 1.86 3.15 14.63
C ASN A 404 0.36 3.12 14.93
N GLY A 405 -0.04 2.62 16.11
CA GLY A 405 -1.41 2.72 16.61
C GLY A 405 -2.44 1.97 15.77
N ILE A 406 -2.06 0.83 15.20
CA ILE A 406 -2.93 0.00 14.35
C ILE A 406 -2.95 -1.46 14.82
N VAL A 407 -3.82 -2.27 14.23
CA VAL A 407 -3.95 -3.70 14.57
C VAL A 407 -2.98 -4.53 13.74
N GLY A 408 -2.31 -5.47 14.40
CA GLY A 408 -1.40 -6.42 13.75
C GLY A 408 -1.84 -7.86 13.99
N PHE A 409 -2.39 -8.52 12.98
CA PHE A 409 -2.87 -9.91 13.09
C PHE A 409 -1.88 -10.91 12.49
N LYS A 410 -1.43 -11.84 13.33
CA LYS A 410 -0.54 -12.95 12.98
C LYS A 410 -1.30 -14.27 13.06
N PRO A 411 -1.78 -14.83 11.93
CA PRO A 411 -2.54 -16.08 11.93
C PRO A 411 -1.68 -17.28 12.35
N THR A 412 -2.34 -18.42 12.56
CA THR A 412 -1.69 -19.73 12.70
C THR A 412 -0.83 -20.00 11.48
N LYS A 413 0.43 -20.38 11.73
CA LYS A 413 1.41 -20.67 10.68
C LYS A 413 0.90 -21.77 9.74
N GLY A 414 1.08 -21.56 8.45
CA GLY A 414 0.64 -22.49 7.40
C GLY A 414 -0.85 -22.43 7.03
N THR A 415 -1.66 -21.56 7.65
CA THR A 415 -3.07 -21.37 7.23
C THR A 415 -3.22 -20.38 6.08
N VAL A 416 -2.24 -19.51 5.90
CA VAL A 416 -2.07 -18.60 4.76
C VAL A 416 -0.79 -19.01 4.04
N SER A 417 -0.85 -19.16 2.72
CA SER A 417 0.30 -19.61 1.93
C SER A 417 1.45 -18.61 2.00
N ALA A 418 2.66 -19.13 2.24
CA ALA A 418 3.91 -18.37 2.15
C ALA A 418 4.61 -18.53 0.78
N CYS A 419 4.00 -19.22 -0.19
CA CYS A 419 4.53 -19.27 -1.56
C CYS A 419 4.65 -17.86 -2.16
N GLY A 420 5.76 -17.57 -2.84
CA GLY A 420 6.03 -16.23 -3.35
C GLY A 420 6.37 -15.20 -2.28
N VAL A 421 6.63 -15.61 -1.03
CA VAL A 421 7.17 -14.74 0.01
C VAL A 421 8.63 -15.09 0.25
N CYS A 422 9.52 -14.09 0.19
CA CYS A 422 10.95 -14.28 0.46
C CYS A 422 11.15 -14.78 1.91
N PRO A 423 11.79 -15.93 2.12
CA PRO A 423 11.88 -16.53 3.44
C PRO A 423 12.91 -15.79 4.31
N ALA A 424 12.51 -15.47 5.53
CA ALA A 424 13.43 -15.10 6.61
C ALA A 424 13.76 -16.33 7.47
N SER A 425 12.76 -17.11 7.85
CA SER A 425 12.90 -18.40 8.54
C SER A 425 11.75 -19.26 8.06
N LYS A 426 11.97 -19.99 6.98
CA LYS A 426 10.89 -20.64 6.21
C LYS A 426 9.97 -21.52 7.06
N HIS A 427 10.49 -22.26 8.04
CA HIS A 427 9.65 -23.08 8.93
C HIS A 427 8.94 -22.29 10.05
N GLN A 428 9.17 -20.98 10.17
CA GLN A 428 8.59 -20.10 11.19
C GLN A 428 7.81 -18.92 10.61
N ASP A 429 8.06 -18.55 9.36
CA ASP A 429 7.45 -17.38 8.74
C ASP A 429 5.94 -17.54 8.62
N CYS A 430 5.23 -16.47 8.97
CA CYS A 430 3.80 -16.36 8.79
C CYS A 430 3.50 -15.12 7.94
N VAL A 431 2.71 -15.28 6.88
CA VAL A 431 2.07 -14.13 6.22
C VAL A 431 1.03 -13.57 7.17
N SER A 432 1.00 -12.26 7.33
CA SER A 432 0.31 -11.59 8.43
C SER A 432 -0.16 -10.21 7.99
N PHE A 433 -1.08 -9.61 8.74
CA PHE A 433 -1.89 -8.50 8.26
C PHE A 433 -1.80 -7.29 9.19
N LEU A 434 -1.76 -6.11 8.60
CA LEU A 434 -1.92 -4.82 9.30
C LEU A 434 -3.23 -4.18 8.81
N ALA A 435 -4.08 -3.77 9.74
CA ALA A 435 -5.33 -3.08 9.45
C ALA A 435 -5.65 -2.08 10.57
N SER A 436 -6.61 -1.19 10.34
CA SER A 436 -7.04 -0.22 11.37
C SER A 436 -7.85 -0.87 12.49
N THR A 437 -8.56 -1.97 12.20
CA THR A 437 -9.45 -2.65 13.16
C THR A 437 -9.24 -4.16 13.20
N VAL A 438 -9.72 -4.80 14.28
CA VAL A 438 -9.75 -6.26 14.40
C VAL A 438 -10.73 -6.88 13.40
N GLU A 439 -11.87 -6.24 13.19
CA GLU A 439 -12.86 -6.68 12.20
C GLU A 439 -12.25 -6.79 10.80
N ASP A 440 -11.53 -5.76 10.37
CA ASP A 440 -10.87 -5.73 9.07
C ASP A 440 -9.81 -6.84 8.98
N SER A 441 -9.01 -7.02 10.03
CA SER A 441 -8.03 -8.12 10.12
C SER A 441 -8.67 -9.49 9.92
N GLY A 442 -9.86 -9.71 10.51
CA GLY A 442 -10.62 -10.94 10.35
C GLY A 442 -11.16 -11.13 8.92
N THR A 443 -11.63 -10.06 8.29
CA THR A 443 -12.10 -10.06 6.89
C THR A 443 -10.97 -10.41 5.91
N ILE A 444 -9.80 -9.77 6.08
CA ILE A 444 -8.61 -10.01 5.25
C ILE A 444 -8.12 -11.44 5.43
N TRP A 445 -8.00 -11.93 6.67
CA TRP A 445 -7.59 -13.31 6.92
C TRP A 445 -8.53 -14.33 6.30
N LYS A 446 -9.85 -14.13 6.39
CA LYS A 446 -10.83 -15.03 5.76
C LYS A 446 -10.68 -15.07 4.24
N ALA A 447 -10.40 -13.93 3.59
CA ALA A 447 -10.11 -13.87 2.16
C ALA A 447 -8.79 -14.56 1.79
N CYS A 448 -7.79 -14.46 2.67
CA CYS A 448 -6.43 -14.93 2.41
C CYS A 448 -6.14 -16.37 2.85
N ARG A 449 -6.89 -16.95 3.79
CA ARG A 449 -6.64 -18.29 4.32
C ARG A 449 -7.03 -19.38 3.32
N GLY A 450 -6.35 -20.52 3.40
CA GLY A 450 -6.67 -21.69 2.58
C GLY A 450 -5.44 -22.52 2.26
N PHE A 451 -5.62 -23.84 2.27
CA PHE A 451 -4.56 -24.79 1.98
C PHE A 451 -3.96 -24.56 0.59
N ASP A 452 -2.64 -24.45 0.53
CA ASP A 452 -1.89 -24.38 -0.71
C ASP A 452 -1.00 -25.62 -0.81
N LYS A 453 -1.28 -26.46 -1.81
CA LYS A 453 -0.54 -27.71 -2.04
C LYS A 453 0.93 -27.49 -2.42
N ASN A 454 1.28 -26.29 -2.88
CA ASN A 454 2.65 -25.94 -3.29
C ASN A 454 3.48 -25.39 -2.13
N ASP A 455 2.83 -25.03 -1.02
CA ASP A 455 3.50 -24.62 0.21
C ASP A 455 3.72 -25.84 1.11
N HIS A 456 4.98 -26.23 1.28
CA HIS A 456 5.38 -27.41 2.06
C HIS A 456 5.10 -27.27 3.56
N PHE A 457 4.85 -26.05 4.06
CA PHE A 457 4.47 -25.79 5.45
C PHE A 457 2.97 -25.50 5.59
N ALA A 458 2.18 -25.59 4.51
CA ALA A 458 0.75 -25.37 4.59
C ALA A 458 0.06 -26.43 5.46
N LYS A 459 -0.79 -25.97 6.36
CA LYS A 459 -1.68 -26.80 7.16
C LYS A 459 -3.03 -26.87 6.49
N ARG A 460 -3.63 -28.06 6.49
CA ARG A 460 -5.04 -28.19 6.15
C ARG A 460 -5.84 -27.55 7.29
N ILE A 461 -6.69 -26.59 6.94
CA ILE A 461 -7.71 -26.10 7.87
C ILE A 461 -8.63 -27.30 8.11
N GLN A 462 -8.66 -27.82 9.33
CA GLN A 462 -9.63 -28.85 9.67
C GLN A 462 -11.02 -28.23 9.49
N GLN A 463 -11.75 -28.69 8.47
CA GLN A 463 -13.19 -28.45 8.42
C GLN A 463 -13.74 -29.19 9.63
N SER A 464 -14.27 -28.47 10.63
CA SER A 464 -14.98 -29.15 11.71
C SER A 464 -16.12 -29.95 11.08
N THR A 465 -15.97 -31.28 11.07
CA THR A 465 -16.94 -32.21 10.46
C THR A 465 -18.16 -32.45 11.34
N GLY A 466 -18.45 -31.55 12.27
CA GLY A 466 -19.53 -31.69 13.25
C GLY A 466 -20.00 -30.33 13.76
N LYS A 467 -21.26 -30.27 14.17
CA LYS A 467 -21.99 -29.10 14.68
C LYS A 467 -21.44 -28.48 15.97
N GLU A 468 -20.17 -28.70 16.32
CA GLU A 468 -19.49 -27.98 17.39
C GLU A 468 -18.76 -26.81 16.73
N SER A 469 -19.42 -25.66 16.74
CA SER A 469 -18.85 -24.47 16.14
C SER A 469 -17.74 -23.95 17.06
N ILE A 470 -16.60 -23.61 16.47
CA ILE A 470 -15.55 -22.78 17.10
C ILE A 470 -16.11 -21.39 17.50
N ASN A 471 -17.42 -21.13 17.29
CA ASN A 471 -18.13 -19.90 17.62
C ASN A 471 -18.80 -19.90 19.01
N ASP A 472 -18.60 -20.90 19.87
CA ASP A 472 -19.41 -21.02 21.10
C ASP A 472 -18.61 -20.90 22.41
N PHE A 473 -17.49 -20.16 22.43
CA PHE A 473 -16.91 -19.76 23.72
C PHE A 473 -17.68 -18.56 24.30
N THR A 474 -18.05 -18.67 25.57
CA THR A 474 -18.82 -17.66 26.31
C THR A 474 -17.91 -16.82 27.22
N SER A 475 -16.76 -17.39 27.61
CA SER A 475 -15.79 -16.79 28.51
C SER A 475 -14.35 -17.11 28.12
N PHE A 476 -13.40 -16.34 28.68
CA PHE A 476 -11.98 -16.53 28.44
C PHE A 476 -11.19 -16.50 29.75
N ARG A 477 -10.11 -17.28 29.78
CA ARG A 477 -9.07 -17.21 30.81
C ARG A 477 -7.85 -16.52 30.25
N PHE A 478 -7.22 -15.64 31.01
CA PHE A 478 -6.00 -14.98 30.56
C PHE A 478 -4.87 -15.11 31.59
N GLY A 479 -3.67 -15.40 31.09
CA GLY A 479 -2.43 -15.28 31.84
C GLY A 479 -1.59 -14.10 31.38
N ILE A 480 -0.63 -13.71 32.21
CA ILE A 480 0.32 -12.62 31.94
C ILE A 480 1.75 -13.05 32.31
N PRO A 481 2.79 -12.40 31.78
CA PRO A 481 4.16 -12.64 32.23
C PRO A 481 4.33 -12.31 33.72
N PRO A 482 5.22 -13.02 34.44
CA PRO A 482 5.53 -12.70 35.83
C PRO A 482 6.24 -11.34 35.92
N ASP A 483 6.19 -10.71 37.10
CA ASP A 483 6.83 -9.41 37.36
C ASP A 483 8.30 -9.37 36.92
N ALA A 484 9.05 -10.45 37.17
CA ALA A 484 10.45 -10.57 36.76
C ALA A 484 10.66 -10.46 35.23
N ALA A 485 9.69 -10.89 34.42
CA ALA A 485 9.74 -10.69 32.97
C ALA A 485 9.38 -9.25 32.58
N LEU A 486 8.40 -8.65 33.29
CA LEU A 486 7.96 -7.26 33.10
C LEU A 486 8.99 -6.22 33.53
N GLU A 487 9.99 -6.59 34.34
CA GLU A 487 11.12 -5.71 34.70
C GLU A 487 11.93 -5.17 33.51
N GLN A 488 11.82 -5.81 32.35
CA GLN A 488 12.43 -5.32 31.11
C GLN A 488 11.66 -4.15 30.47
N CYS A 489 10.40 -3.92 30.87
CA CYS A 489 9.56 -2.85 30.37
C CYS A 489 9.96 -1.49 30.98
N SER A 490 9.76 -0.41 30.23
CA SER A 490 9.82 0.94 30.79
C SER A 490 8.71 1.15 31.82
N ASP A 491 8.87 2.13 32.71
CA ASP A 491 7.88 2.44 33.75
C ASP A 491 6.51 2.83 33.15
N HIS A 492 6.49 3.49 32.00
CA HIS A 492 5.25 3.78 31.26
C HIS A 492 4.56 2.48 30.82
N TYR A 493 5.31 1.54 30.25
CA TYR A 493 4.76 0.28 29.77
C TYR A 493 4.30 -0.62 30.91
N LYS A 494 5.00 -0.65 32.05
CA LYS A 494 4.56 -1.38 33.25
C LYS A 494 3.22 -0.85 33.75
N ARG A 495 3.07 0.49 33.85
CA ARG A 495 1.82 1.13 34.28
C ARG A 495 0.67 0.85 33.32
N LYS A 496 0.86 1.11 32.02
CA LYS A 496 -0.17 0.85 31.00
C LYS A 496 -0.55 -0.62 30.88
N PHE A 497 0.41 -1.53 31.04
CA PHE A 497 0.10 -2.95 31.07
C PHE A 497 -0.73 -3.34 32.30
N ALA A 498 -0.46 -2.76 33.47
CA ALA A 498 -1.26 -2.99 34.67
C ALA A 498 -2.70 -2.47 34.48
N GLU A 499 -2.89 -1.31 33.85
CA GLU A 499 -4.22 -0.78 33.49
C GLU A 499 -5.00 -1.77 32.60
N VAL A 500 -4.36 -2.29 31.54
CA VAL A 500 -4.96 -3.32 30.68
C VAL A 500 -5.37 -4.56 31.50
N VAL A 501 -4.51 -5.02 32.41
CA VAL A 501 -4.80 -6.18 33.26
C VAL A 501 -6.01 -5.93 34.15
N GLU A 502 -6.15 -4.74 34.73
CA GLU A 502 -7.32 -4.39 35.55
C GLU A 502 -8.61 -4.31 34.72
N VAL A 503 -8.54 -3.80 33.48
CA VAL A 503 -9.67 -3.87 32.54
C VAL A 503 -10.06 -5.30 32.23
N LEU A 504 -9.10 -6.18 31.92
CA LEU A 504 -9.40 -7.59 31.64
C LEU A 504 -10.01 -8.32 32.85
N LYS A 505 -9.60 -7.98 34.07
CA LYS A 505 -10.21 -8.51 35.31
C LYS A 505 -11.62 -8.00 35.57
N SER A 506 -11.97 -6.81 35.06
CA SER A 506 -13.29 -6.20 35.27
C SER A 506 -14.31 -6.62 34.20
N THR A 507 -13.88 -7.28 33.12
CA THR A 507 -14.81 -7.87 32.15
C THR A 507 -15.64 -9.01 32.74
N ASP A 508 -16.93 -9.07 32.42
CA ASP A 508 -17.86 -10.07 32.97
C ASP A 508 -17.51 -11.51 32.59
N ASN A 509 -16.74 -11.70 31.52
CA ASN A 509 -16.42 -13.00 30.92
C ASN A 509 -14.91 -13.31 30.91
N GLY A 510 -14.08 -12.49 31.56
CA GLY A 510 -12.64 -12.67 31.67
C GLY A 510 -12.21 -13.15 33.05
N THR A 511 -11.41 -14.21 33.13
CA THR A 511 -10.87 -14.72 34.40
C THR A 511 -9.35 -14.80 34.36
N PHE A 512 -8.69 -14.17 35.34
CA PHE A 512 -7.25 -14.27 35.50
C PHE A 512 -6.83 -15.68 35.92
N SER A 513 -5.80 -16.22 35.27
CA SER A 513 -5.19 -17.51 35.61
C SER A 513 -3.66 -17.40 35.64
N ALA A 514 -3.04 -17.99 36.66
CA ALA A 514 -1.59 -18.07 36.78
C ALA A 514 -1.03 -19.15 35.84
N LEU A 515 -0.84 -18.80 34.57
CA LEU A 515 -0.27 -19.69 33.55
C LEU A 515 1.25 -19.82 33.70
N ASP A 516 1.81 -20.99 33.40
CA ASP A 516 3.27 -21.19 33.42
C ASP A 516 3.94 -20.43 32.26
N TRP A 517 4.73 -19.41 32.59
CA TRP A 517 5.48 -18.59 31.64
C TRP A 517 6.75 -19.27 31.09
N THR A 518 7.24 -20.31 31.77
CA THR A 518 8.54 -20.94 31.48
C THR A 518 8.73 -21.37 30.01
N PRO A 519 7.78 -22.08 29.36
CA PRO A 519 7.97 -22.50 27.97
C PRO A 519 7.98 -21.31 27.00
N PHE A 520 7.25 -20.23 27.27
CA PHE A 520 7.26 -19.00 26.47
C PHE A 520 8.62 -18.31 26.53
N ALA A 521 9.16 -18.12 27.74
CA ALA A 521 10.49 -17.54 27.92
C ALA A 521 11.59 -18.34 27.20
N LYS A 522 11.61 -19.67 27.40
CA LYS A 522 12.60 -20.55 26.78
C LYS A 522 12.49 -20.58 25.25
N ALA A 523 11.27 -20.57 24.71
CA ALA A 523 11.07 -20.50 23.27
C ALA A 523 11.49 -19.15 22.67
N ASN A 524 11.40 -18.06 23.44
CA ASN A 524 11.82 -16.73 22.98
C ASN A 524 13.32 -16.68 22.62
N ASP A 525 14.14 -17.39 23.39
CA ASP A 525 15.58 -17.51 23.15
C ASP A 525 15.93 -18.34 21.91
N LEU A 526 15.05 -19.25 21.49
CA LEU A 526 15.34 -20.13 20.36
C LEU A 526 15.46 -19.37 19.04
N LEU A 527 14.80 -18.22 18.86
CA LEU A 527 14.80 -17.58 17.54
C LEU A 527 16.17 -17.00 17.14
N TYR A 528 16.76 -16.16 17.99
CA TYR A 528 18.01 -15.44 17.68
C TYR A 528 19.24 -15.97 18.42
N SER A 529 19.07 -16.65 19.56
CA SER A 529 20.18 -17.16 20.37
C SER A 529 20.54 -18.62 20.07
N SER A 530 19.76 -19.30 19.23
CA SER A 530 19.98 -20.70 18.84
C SER A 530 20.46 -20.84 17.38
N SER A 531 20.48 -22.08 16.88
CA SER A 531 20.76 -22.41 15.49
C SER A 531 19.69 -21.93 14.49
N PHE A 532 18.46 -21.60 14.91
CA PHE A 532 17.37 -21.17 14.01
C PHE A 532 17.69 -19.90 13.22
N VAL A 533 18.52 -18.99 13.77
CA VAL A 533 18.97 -17.80 13.06
C VAL A 533 19.71 -18.13 11.74
N LEU A 534 20.31 -19.33 11.64
CA LEU A 534 21.04 -19.77 10.45
C LEU A 534 20.12 -20.03 9.25
N GLU A 535 18.82 -20.28 9.47
CA GLU A 535 17.89 -20.46 8.35
C GLU A 535 17.77 -19.18 7.49
N ARG A 536 18.04 -18.00 8.06
CA ARG A 536 18.09 -16.73 7.30
C ARG A 536 19.12 -16.76 6.18
N LEU A 537 20.17 -17.56 6.32
CA LEU A 537 21.22 -17.67 5.32
C LEU A 537 20.75 -18.46 4.08
N THR A 538 19.66 -19.23 4.19
CA THR A 538 19.12 -20.02 3.07
C THR A 538 18.54 -19.17 1.94
N ILE A 539 18.34 -17.87 2.16
CA ILE A 539 17.90 -16.94 1.11
C ILE A 539 19.01 -16.63 0.10
N PHE A 540 20.28 -16.83 0.46
CA PHE A 540 21.40 -16.50 -0.41
C PHE A 540 21.62 -17.57 -1.48
N PRO A 541 21.90 -17.18 -2.74
CA PRO A 541 22.07 -18.12 -3.83
C PRO A 541 23.45 -18.78 -3.78
N GLY A 542 23.52 -19.99 -3.23
CA GLY A 542 24.74 -20.79 -3.13
C GLY A 542 25.63 -20.43 -1.94
N ASP A 543 26.54 -21.34 -1.61
CA ASP A 543 27.28 -21.31 -0.33
C ASP A 543 28.32 -20.17 -0.24
N GLU A 544 28.89 -19.76 -1.37
CA GLU A 544 29.94 -18.72 -1.43
C GLU A 544 29.37 -17.30 -1.48
N TRP A 545 28.10 -17.15 -1.86
CA TRP A 545 27.50 -15.84 -2.16
C TRP A 545 27.59 -14.88 -0.98
N PHE A 546 27.31 -15.36 0.24
CA PHE A 546 27.36 -14.51 1.42
C PHE A 546 28.77 -13.95 1.65
N GLU A 547 29.81 -14.77 1.55
CA GLU A 547 31.17 -14.32 1.81
C GLU A 547 31.63 -13.28 0.78
N GLU A 548 31.28 -13.49 -0.50
CA GLU A 548 31.59 -12.58 -1.60
C GLU A 548 30.82 -11.25 -1.51
N ASN A 549 29.54 -11.30 -1.14
CA ASN A 549 28.60 -10.18 -1.31
C ASN A 549 28.15 -9.51 0.00
N LYS A 550 28.52 -10.01 1.19
CA LYS A 550 28.09 -9.46 2.49
C LYS A 550 28.39 -7.98 2.69
N HIS A 551 29.29 -7.39 1.92
CA HIS A 551 29.60 -5.95 1.97
C HIS A 551 28.51 -5.07 1.32
N HIS A 552 27.60 -5.65 0.54
CA HIS A 552 26.41 -4.99 0.01
C HIS A 552 25.21 -5.00 0.96
N LEU A 553 25.27 -5.79 2.03
CA LEU A 553 24.21 -5.83 3.04
C LEU A 553 24.29 -4.61 3.97
N HIS A 554 23.14 -4.23 4.52
CA HIS A 554 23.05 -3.24 5.58
C HIS A 554 23.99 -3.63 6.73
N PRO A 555 24.81 -2.70 7.29
CA PRO A 555 25.88 -3.05 8.22
C PRO A 555 25.43 -3.88 9.42
N VAL A 556 24.26 -3.58 9.97
CA VAL A 556 23.68 -4.31 11.11
C VAL A 556 23.19 -5.70 10.68
N THR A 557 22.54 -5.82 9.52
CA THR A 557 22.07 -7.12 8.99
C THR A 557 23.25 -8.04 8.70
N LYS A 558 24.32 -7.51 8.10
CA LYS A 558 25.60 -8.20 7.95
C LYS A 558 26.14 -8.68 9.30
N GLN A 559 26.13 -7.82 10.33
CA GLN A 559 26.63 -8.17 11.66
C GLN A 559 25.84 -9.31 12.29
N VAL A 560 24.51 -9.37 12.11
CA VAL A 560 23.67 -10.49 12.56
C VAL A 560 24.15 -11.81 11.93
N PHE A 561 24.33 -11.84 10.62
CA PHE A 561 24.72 -13.06 9.90
C PHE A 561 26.16 -13.49 10.19
N VAL A 562 27.11 -12.55 10.25
CA VAL A 562 28.48 -12.82 10.70
C VAL A 562 28.48 -13.38 12.13
N GLY A 563 27.69 -12.78 13.03
CA GLY A 563 27.56 -13.23 14.40
C GLY A 563 26.94 -14.63 14.52
N ALA A 564 25.94 -14.94 13.71
CA ALA A 564 25.34 -16.27 13.63
C ALA A 564 26.35 -17.32 13.17
N LEU A 565 27.08 -17.06 12.08
CA LEU A 565 28.10 -17.98 11.55
C LEU A 565 29.28 -18.19 12.51
N ALA A 566 29.68 -17.14 13.24
CA ALA A 566 30.77 -17.21 14.22
C ALA A 566 30.50 -18.20 15.37
N ARG A 567 29.23 -18.55 15.64
CA ARG A 567 28.86 -19.55 16.64
C ARG A 567 29.25 -20.98 16.26
N LYS A 568 29.51 -21.24 14.97
CA LYS A 568 29.87 -22.56 14.43
C LYS A 568 28.90 -23.69 14.85
N SER A 569 27.61 -23.38 14.90
CA SER A 569 26.58 -24.38 15.24
C SER A 569 26.62 -25.53 14.25
N THR A 570 26.47 -26.75 14.75
CA THR A 570 26.48 -27.98 13.97
C THR A 570 25.06 -28.42 13.60
N ALA A 571 24.94 -29.37 12.67
CA ALA A 571 23.65 -30.01 12.40
C ALA A 571 23.03 -30.67 13.66
N VAL A 572 23.86 -31.18 14.57
CA VAL A 572 23.38 -31.74 15.85
C VAL A 572 22.74 -30.65 16.72
N ASP A 573 23.27 -29.43 16.71
CA ASP A 573 22.70 -28.31 17.45
C ASP A 573 21.33 -27.90 16.86
N VAL A 574 21.19 -27.94 15.53
CA VAL A 574 19.89 -27.76 14.86
C VAL A 574 18.86 -28.76 15.36
N PHE A 575 19.18 -30.05 15.38
CA PHE A 575 18.24 -31.07 15.86
C PHE A 575 17.95 -30.93 17.36
N ARG A 576 18.93 -30.54 18.18
CA ARG A 576 18.68 -30.25 19.60
C ARG A 576 17.71 -29.09 19.80
N ASP A 577 17.84 -28.02 19.02
CA ASP A 577 16.95 -26.88 19.12
C ASP A 577 15.55 -27.21 18.58
N LEU A 578 15.43 -28.05 17.55
CA LEU A 578 14.15 -28.60 17.09
C LEU A 578 13.48 -29.48 18.17
N HIS A 579 14.25 -30.31 18.88
CA HIS A 579 13.70 -31.11 19.99
C HIS A 579 13.18 -30.23 21.12
N LYS A 580 13.93 -29.17 21.50
CA LYS A 580 13.46 -28.19 22.49
C LYS A 580 12.21 -27.47 22.01
N GLN A 581 12.15 -27.07 20.74
CA GLN A 581 10.96 -26.46 20.16
C GLN A 581 9.75 -27.39 20.30
N ALA A 582 9.88 -28.66 19.95
CA ALA A 582 8.80 -29.64 20.09
C ALA A 582 8.35 -29.82 21.56
N GLU A 583 9.29 -29.86 22.50
CA GLU A 583 9.01 -29.90 23.94
C GLU A 583 8.19 -28.68 24.40
N TYR A 584 8.61 -27.49 24.00
CA TYR A 584 7.94 -26.25 24.42
C TYR A 584 6.59 -26.07 23.74
N VAL A 585 6.45 -26.46 22.47
CA VAL A 585 5.16 -26.51 21.77
C VAL A 585 4.18 -27.39 22.54
N ARG A 586 4.58 -28.62 22.90
CA ARG A 586 3.73 -29.52 23.68
C ARG A 586 3.34 -28.91 25.03
N ALA A 587 4.28 -28.32 25.76
CA ALA A 587 3.98 -27.69 27.04
C ALA A 587 2.93 -26.56 26.91
N VAL A 588 2.97 -25.80 25.80
CA VAL A 588 2.06 -24.67 25.57
C VAL A 588 0.69 -25.12 25.06
N GLU A 589 0.61 -26.25 24.35
CA GLU A 589 -0.68 -26.88 23.97
C GLU A 589 -1.55 -27.18 25.19
N ASP A 590 -0.94 -27.56 26.32
CA ASP A 590 -1.65 -27.82 27.59
C ASP A 590 -2.01 -26.54 28.36
N ILE A 591 -1.41 -25.39 28.00
CA ILE A 591 -1.63 -24.08 28.65
C ILE A 591 -2.67 -23.27 27.89
N LEU A 592 -2.54 -23.15 26.56
CA LEU A 592 -3.39 -22.32 25.70
C LEU A 592 -4.44 -23.18 25.01
N THR A 593 -5.51 -23.44 25.74
CA THR A 593 -6.58 -24.36 25.34
C THR A 593 -7.84 -23.64 24.87
N LEU A 594 -8.62 -24.33 24.04
CA LEU A 594 -10.04 -24.05 23.80
C LEU A 594 -10.79 -25.33 24.15
N GLN A 595 -11.34 -25.38 25.35
CA GLN A 595 -11.95 -26.59 25.92
C GLN A 595 -13.18 -26.26 26.74
N ALA A 596 -14.08 -27.23 26.89
CA ALA A 596 -15.22 -27.10 27.78
C ALA A 596 -14.74 -27.00 29.23
N ASP A 597 -15.34 -26.09 30.00
CA ASP A 597 -15.16 -26.03 31.45
C ASP A 597 -15.81 -27.25 32.10
N ASP A 598 -15.09 -27.92 33.00
CA ASP A 598 -15.56 -29.14 33.66
C ASP A 598 -16.83 -28.91 34.51
N THR A 599 -17.11 -27.67 34.91
CA THR A 599 -18.24 -27.32 35.78
C THR A 599 -19.44 -26.76 35.02
N THR A 600 -19.22 -25.94 33.99
CA THR A 600 -20.30 -25.29 33.23
C THR A 600 -20.58 -25.98 31.89
N ASN A 601 -19.66 -26.83 31.41
CA ASN A 601 -19.67 -27.44 30.08
C ASN A 601 -19.67 -26.42 28.92
N GLU A 602 -19.32 -25.16 29.21
CA GLU A 602 -19.18 -24.09 28.21
C GLU A 602 -17.74 -24.03 27.70
N GLN A 603 -17.53 -23.70 26.42
CA GLN A 603 -16.17 -23.56 25.88
C GLN A 603 -15.48 -22.33 26.46
N VAL A 604 -14.24 -22.49 26.92
CA VAL A 604 -13.40 -21.42 27.47
C VAL A 604 -12.12 -21.32 26.66
N LEU A 605 -11.85 -20.12 26.14
CA LEU A 605 -10.58 -19.82 25.46
C LEU A 605 -9.54 -19.37 26.49
N THR A 606 -8.39 -20.04 26.54
CA THR A 606 -7.26 -19.63 27.38
C THR A 606 -6.21 -18.90 26.53
N VAL A 607 -5.90 -17.66 26.92
CA VAL A 607 -4.97 -16.78 26.19
C VAL A 607 -3.81 -16.31 27.08
N MET A 608 -2.69 -15.97 26.44
CA MET A 608 -1.58 -15.25 27.07
C MET A 608 -1.60 -13.80 26.59
N VAL A 609 -1.66 -12.84 27.50
CA VAL A 609 -1.64 -11.41 27.20
C VAL A 609 -0.29 -10.85 27.61
N VAL A 610 0.44 -10.23 26.68
CA VAL A 610 1.78 -9.67 26.92
C VAL A 610 1.86 -8.23 26.39
N PRO A 611 2.72 -7.36 26.95
CA PRO A 611 3.09 -6.13 26.26
C PRO A 611 3.62 -6.47 24.86
N THR A 612 3.18 -5.75 23.82
CA THR A 612 3.63 -6.06 22.44
C THR A 612 5.14 -5.83 22.30
N ALA A 613 5.66 -4.79 22.95
CA ALA A 613 7.08 -4.49 23.12
C ALA A 613 7.33 -4.03 24.57
N PRO A 614 8.57 -4.04 25.07
CA PRO A 614 8.88 -3.53 26.41
C PRO A 614 9.03 -1.99 26.50
N PHE A 615 9.32 -1.31 25.38
CA PHE A 615 9.49 0.14 25.31
C PHE A 615 9.46 0.60 23.85
N HIS A 616 9.34 1.90 23.61
CA HIS A 616 9.41 2.54 22.29
C HIS A 616 10.69 3.39 22.19
N PRO A 617 11.78 2.89 21.56
CA PRO A 617 13.04 3.62 21.49
C PRO A 617 13.04 4.72 20.42
N THR A 618 13.95 5.67 20.58
CA THR A 618 14.26 6.64 19.53
C THR A 618 15.15 6.01 18.44
N ILE A 619 15.11 6.58 17.25
CA ILE A 619 16.00 6.20 16.13
C ILE A 619 17.47 6.42 16.55
N GLU A 620 17.75 7.48 17.32
CA GLU A 620 19.10 7.75 17.83
C GLU A 620 19.59 6.66 18.78
N GLU A 621 18.76 6.23 19.73
CA GLU A 621 19.08 5.12 20.62
C GLU A 621 19.39 3.84 19.84
N VAL A 622 18.54 3.50 18.86
CA VAL A 622 18.78 2.34 17.99
C VAL A 622 20.08 2.47 17.22
N ASN A 623 20.43 3.64 16.70
CA ASN A 623 21.70 3.85 16.00
C ASN A 623 22.91 3.63 16.93
N LYS A 624 22.81 3.99 18.21
CA LYS A 624 23.87 3.76 19.21
C LYS A 624 24.02 2.28 19.59
N ALA A 625 22.90 1.53 19.66
CA ALA A 625 22.90 0.15 20.13
C ALA A 625 21.98 -0.79 19.31
N PRO A 626 22.24 -0.96 17.99
CA PRO A 626 21.26 -1.50 17.04
C PRO A 626 20.92 -2.98 17.25
N LEU A 627 21.87 -3.79 17.72
CA LEU A 627 21.63 -5.20 18.03
C LEU A 627 21.01 -5.39 19.42
N ALA A 628 21.50 -4.64 20.41
CA ALA A 628 21.05 -4.79 21.79
C ALA A 628 19.60 -4.34 21.96
N ILE A 629 19.23 -3.17 21.41
CA ILE A 629 17.85 -2.67 21.48
C ILE A 629 16.91 -3.59 20.70
N ASN A 630 17.29 -4.02 19.49
CA ASN A 630 16.49 -4.98 18.74
C ASN A 630 16.27 -6.29 19.50
N GLY A 631 17.29 -6.79 20.21
CA GLY A 631 17.14 -7.99 21.03
C GLY A 631 16.11 -7.79 22.15
N LYS A 632 16.16 -6.64 22.85
CA LYS A 632 15.21 -6.32 23.91
C LYS A 632 13.79 -6.14 23.40
N LEU A 633 13.58 -5.51 22.24
CA LEU A 633 12.25 -5.35 21.64
C LEU A 633 11.50 -6.68 21.47
N GLY A 634 12.24 -7.78 21.30
CA GLY A 634 11.67 -9.12 21.12
C GLY A 634 11.33 -9.88 22.40
N ALA A 635 11.46 -9.27 23.58
CA ALA A 635 11.27 -9.93 24.87
C ALA A 635 9.92 -10.69 24.99
N PHE A 636 8.87 -10.18 24.34
CA PHE A 636 7.53 -10.75 24.36
C PHE A 636 7.02 -11.20 22.99
N ALA A 637 7.88 -11.22 21.96
CA ALA A 637 7.45 -11.37 20.57
C ALA A 637 8.00 -12.63 19.88
N HIS A 638 9.25 -13.02 20.13
CA HIS A 638 9.93 -14.05 19.34
C HIS A 638 9.30 -15.44 19.45
N PHE A 639 8.80 -15.80 20.64
CA PHE A 639 8.29 -17.14 20.90
C PHE A 639 7.05 -17.52 20.07
N ALA A 640 6.29 -16.55 19.56
CA ALA A 640 4.97 -16.82 18.97
C ALA A 640 5.03 -17.81 17.80
N ASN A 641 5.93 -17.63 16.83
CA ASN A 641 6.07 -18.57 15.71
C ASN A 641 6.90 -19.81 16.06
N VAL A 642 7.81 -19.69 17.03
CA VAL A 642 8.55 -20.84 17.59
C VAL A 642 7.56 -21.83 18.21
N LEU A 643 6.54 -21.33 18.91
CA LEU A 643 5.50 -22.10 19.58
C LEU A 643 4.24 -22.31 18.73
N ASP A 644 4.26 -21.91 17.46
CA ASP A 644 3.13 -22.10 16.52
C ASP A 644 1.81 -21.44 16.95
N LEU A 645 1.90 -20.32 17.68
CA LEU A 645 0.76 -19.60 18.21
C LEU A 645 0.07 -18.74 17.16
N VAL A 646 -1.17 -18.35 17.42
CA VAL A 646 -1.83 -17.22 16.76
C VAL A 646 -1.75 -16.00 17.67
N GLY A 647 -1.63 -14.79 17.11
CA GLY A 647 -1.50 -13.58 17.90
C GLY A 647 -2.12 -12.36 17.24
N ILE A 648 -2.64 -11.45 18.06
CA ILE A 648 -3.14 -10.15 17.61
C ILE A 648 -2.60 -9.04 18.51
N ALA A 649 -1.93 -8.06 17.90
CA ALA A 649 -1.48 -6.85 18.57
C ALA A 649 -2.58 -5.78 18.47
N LEU A 650 -2.96 -5.22 19.61
CA LEU A 650 -3.99 -4.20 19.74
C LEU A 650 -3.36 -2.92 20.35
N PRO A 651 -3.71 -1.74 19.84
CA PRO A 651 -3.53 -0.50 20.58
C PRO A 651 -4.34 -0.53 21.88
N CYS A 652 -3.76 -0.05 22.97
CA CYS A 652 -4.40 -0.02 24.29
C CYS A 652 -4.11 1.32 24.98
N GLY A 653 -4.50 2.40 24.32
CA GLY A 653 -4.27 3.76 24.80
C GLY A 653 -2.89 4.34 24.47
N THR A 654 -2.57 5.44 25.14
CA THR A 654 -1.39 6.28 24.85
C THR A 654 -0.71 6.73 26.13
N TYR A 655 0.57 7.11 26.05
CA TYR A 655 1.32 7.71 27.15
C TYR A 655 2.16 8.89 26.65
N GLU A 656 2.43 9.86 27.52
CA GLU A 656 3.28 11.00 27.19
C GLU A 656 4.76 10.78 27.55
N VAL A 657 5.66 11.25 26.68
CA VAL A 657 7.10 11.38 26.93
C VAL A 657 7.57 12.80 26.64
N PRO A 658 8.70 13.27 27.20
CA PRO A 658 9.28 14.55 26.81
C PRO A 658 9.55 14.62 25.30
N SER A 659 9.27 15.77 24.68
CA SER A 659 9.62 16.01 23.27
C SER A 659 11.05 16.54 23.14
N ASP A 660 11.75 16.04 22.13
CA ASP A 660 13.04 16.60 21.69
C ASP A 660 12.86 17.69 20.60
N GLU A 661 11.62 17.94 20.14
CA GLU A 661 11.33 18.96 19.11
C GLU A 661 11.21 20.37 19.72
N GLU A 662 11.84 21.37 19.09
CA GLU A 662 11.79 22.77 19.54
C GLU A 662 10.36 23.30 19.56
N GLY A 663 9.86 23.65 20.75
CA GLY A 663 8.52 24.23 20.95
C GLY A 663 7.45 23.24 21.40
N GLU A 664 7.74 21.94 21.43
CA GLU A 664 6.86 20.92 22.01
C GLU A 664 7.35 20.49 23.40
N ARG A 665 6.43 20.34 24.36
CA ARG A 665 6.79 19.93 25.72
C ARG A 665 6.78 18.40 25.89
N SER A 666 5.85 17.72 25.24
CA SER A 666 5.68 16.27 25.28
C SER A 666 5.20 15.73 23.93
N VAL A 667 5.45 14.45 23.69
CA VAL A 667 4.94 13.66 22.57
C VAL A 667 4.07 12.55 23.14
N THR A 668 2.90 12.35 22.54
CA THR A 668 2.00 11.24 22.88
C THR A 668 2.34 10.03 22.02
N LEU A 669 2.67 8.91 22.65
CA LEU A 669 3.05 7.66 21.99
C LEU A 669 2.04 6.55 22.29
N PRO A 670 1.85 5.59 21.37
CA PRO A 670 0.91 4.50 21.55
C PRO A 670 1.47 3.42 22.49
N PHE A 671 0.60 2.85 23.31
CA PHE A 671 0.83 1.59 24.03
C PHE A 671 -0.07 0.50 23.45
N GLY A 672 0.27 -0.77 23.69
CA GLY A 672 -0.51 -1.89 23.18
C GLY A 672 -0.01 -3.25 23.64
N VAL A 673 -0.91 -4.22 23.58
CA VAL A 673 -0.67 -5.60 24.01
C VAL A 673 -0.84 -6.57 22.86
N THR A 674 -0.19 -7.72 22.95
CA THR A 674 -0.45 -8.86 22.06
C THR A 674 -1.20 -9.91 22.85
N ILE A 675 -2.37 -10.31 22.34
CA ILE A 675 -3.13 -11.45 22.85
C ILE A 675 -2.77 -12.67 22.01
N LEU A 676 -2.35 -13.76 22.65
CA LEU A 676 -1.87 -14.99 22.03
C LEU A 676 -2.76 -16.18 22.40
N ALA A 677 -3.06 -17.01 21.42
CA ALA A 677 -3.79 -18.26 21.61
C ALA A 677 -3.09 -19.43 20.89
N GLY A 678 -3.51 -20.65 21.20
CA GLY A 678 -2.98 -21.88 20.58
C GLY A 678 -3.25 -21.96 19.07
N SER A 679 -2.42 -22.74 18.36
CA SER A 679 -2.57 -23.02 16.91
C SER A 679 -4.01 -23.43 16.57
N GLY A 680 -4.60 -22.79 15.55
CA GLY A 680 -5.95 -23.06 15.07
C GLY A 680 -7.06 -22.27 15.77
N CYS A 681 -6.75 -21.51 16.83
CA CYS A 681 -7.72 -20.66 17.54
C CYS A 681 -7.93 -19.29 16.87
N ASP A 682 -7.54 -19.11 15.61
CA ASP A 682 -7.56 -17.82 14.89
C ASP A 682 -8.90 -17.09 14.98
N GLN A 683 -9.99 -17.80 14.68
CA GLN A 683 -11.34 -17.22 14.67
C GLN A 683 -11.83 -16.89 16.09
N ALA A 684 -11.49 -17.73 17.07
CA ALA A 684 -11.84 -17.49 18.46
C ALA A 684 -11.08 -16.27 19.02
N LEU A 685 -9.78 -16.17 18.73
CA LEU A 685 -8.96 -15.04 19.14
C LEU A 685 -9.41 -13.73 18.49
N LEU A 686 -9.72 -13.73 17.18
CA LEU A 686 -10.26 -12.55 16.51
C LEU A 686 -11.56 -12.08 17.15
N ARG A 687 -12.48 -13.00 17.49
CA ARG A 687 -13.73 -12.65 18.16
C ARG A 687 -13.50 -12.06 19.56
N LEU A 688 -12.61 -12.66 20.35
CA LEU A 688 -12.24 -12.12 21.66
C LEU A 688 -11.66 -10.70 21.51
N ALA A 689 -10.72 -10.52 20.59
CA ALA A 689 -10.10 -9.23 20.35
C ALA A 689 -11.11 -8.17 19.88
N MET A 690 -12.07 -8.52 19.01
CA MET A 690 -13.16 -7.61 18.63
C MET A 690 -13.98 -7.15 19.85
N SER A 691 -14.27 -8.05 20.80
CA SER A 691 -15.02 -7.69 22.01
C SER A 691 -14.24 -6.82 22.99
N LEU A 692 -12.91 -6.79 22.88
CA LEU A 692 -12.02 -6.02 23.76
C LEU A 692 -11.50 -4.74 23.11
N GLU A 693 -11.57 -4.60 21.79
CA GLU A 693 -10.93 -3.54 21.01
C GLU A 693 -11.34 -2.13 21.48
N GLU A 694 -12.64 -1.87 21.58
CA GLU A 694 -13.17 -0.58 22.04
C GLU A 694 -12.78 -0.30 23.50
N THR A 695 -13.01 -1.27 24.39
CA THR A 695 -12.73 -1.12 25.83
C THR A 695 -11.24 -0.90 26.13
N LEU A 696 -10.34 -1.55 25.39
CA LEU A 696 -8.90 -1.36 25.55
C LEU A 696 -8.40 -0.08 24.87
N GLY A 697 -9.07 0.37 23.81
CA GLY A 697 -8.73 1.59 23.08
C GLY A 697 -8.89 2.86 23.93
N ASP A 698 -9.88 2.88 24.83
CA ASP A 698 -10.25 4.05 25.65
C ASP A 698 -9.32 4.33 26.85
N LEU A 699 -8.21 3.59 26.99
CA LEU A 699 -7.23 3.75 28.07
C LEU A 699 -6.36 5.02 27.90
N HIS A 700 -6.94 6.20 28.05
CA HIS A 700 -6.20 7.46 28.05
C HIS A 700 -5.56 7.76 29.42
N ASP A 701 -4.46 8.52 29.42
CA ASP A 701 -3.92 9.11 30.66
C ASP A 701 -4.91 10.20 31.14
N ASP A 702 -5.54 9.99 32.30
CA ASP A 702 -6.31 11.02 33.04
C ASP A 702 -5.40 12.13 33.61
#